data_AF-Q237U5-F1
#
_entry.id   AF-Q237U5-F1
#
_cell.length_a   1.000
_cell.length_b   1.000
_cell.length_c   1.000
_cell.angle_alpha   90.00
_cell.angle_beta   90.00
_cell.angle_gamma   90.00
#
_symmetry.space_group_name_H-M   'P 1'
#
loop_
_entity.id
_entity.type
_entity.pdbx_description
1 polymer ?
#
loop_
_entity_poly.entity_id
_entity_poly.type
_entity_poly.pdbx_seq_one_letter_code
_entity_poly.pdbx_strand_id
1 'polypeptide(L)'
;MFNCVDAMFSFKTNSFEVSQIKNINSNNNQIQFLSMNQQNSVGYALISKAKFMNSSIFNSNPLILLNQLSNVELKNVLIKYVVNINSQHISILTIQNCNLVTISESHFTNNTNSNGPGGVIYVFDSMWIIIQNSIFWLNTCKLQNGGAIYMINTIKQGVLQINQTQLIENKSVYSSGGSIYLQNNNMIMQNSVIASNQAQIGGGIYYDQVMPDFLIVLQQGNKNNNTFKDNLAFIYGQNFGSTLRKVFINLENIKIPKDSLKLYENNVIFIKQIKSGDQINFEQIQLLDEENNPMKSIDVNSTDFQLLSSDVQSLVQQISVSVQWNQENKEIQCIGQLQTKQFTNGGFNLDVQIFYKPISELVLKIVSNSFPSLKDSNGNIVVNSGQIELILNIELEQCSIGQVFKQYGNSIACESCPDGKYSLSLNDQECRECPDSAAKCIGSNIQLKDGYWREDESTDNIIYCSFNPLSCQPQLFSSKFYCIEGHKGPLCYQCDSYGDIWGNRYSEIYNHGGECYKCEENIDKIVLYNLLVYLMISLYIIIILRRIIMQLEVKVKGYYLNKLEIIYLGSTLCSFATKLPVFFTVPIQISGNSVSVVSKSIDCVFSKYPNLKPLWYLQTAAIFIYFYFYPMIITLAIRSINCITIGDKKYLDLDFGIECYDKHQHKPKTTNQRLLLRIFV
;
A
#
# COMPACT_ATOMS: atom_id res chain seq x y z
N MET A 1 -43.30 66.49 -14.21
CA MET A 1 -43.14 66.04 -12.81
C MET A 1 -44.46 65.43 -12.42
N PHE A 2 -44.57 64.10 -12.41
CA PHE A 2 -45.79 63.40 -12.04
C PHE A 2 -45.56 62.82 -10.64
N ASN A 3 -46.29 63.32 -9.65
CA ASN A 3 -46.29 62.78 -8.29
C ASN A 3 -47.50 61.85 -8.19
N CYS A 4 -47.32 60.58 -8.58
CA CYS A 4 -48.40 59.59 -8.57
C CYS A 4 -48.42 58.92 -7.20
N VAL A 5 -49.31 59.40 -6.32
CA VAL A 5 -49.66 58.73 -5.08
C VAL A 5 -51.01 58.03 -5.33
N ASP A 6 -51.05 56.71 -5.16
CA ASP A 6 -52.25 55.84 -5.16
C ASP A 6 -53.04 55.62 -6.46
N ALA A 7 -52.47 55.92 -7.64
CA ALA A 7 -53.08 55.58 -8.93
C ALA A 7 -52.23 54.59 -9.74
N MET A 8 -52.83 53.46 -10.16
CA MET A 8 -52.18 52.48 -11.03
C MET A 8 -52.10 53.00 -12.47
N PHE A 9 -50.92 53.50 -12.85
CA PHE A 9 -50.65 53.93 -14.23
C PHE A 9 -49.66 52.97 -14.91
N SER A 10 -49.91 52.71 -16.20
CA SER A 10 -48.98 51.99 -17.09
C SER A 10 -48.67 52.88 -18.28
N PHE A 11 -47.41 53.27 -18.44
CA PHE A 11 -46.91 54.04 -19.57
C PHE A 11 -46.41 53.07 -20.64
N LYS A 12 -47.10 53.07 -21.79
CA LYS A 12 -46.69 52.29 -22.96
C LYS A 12 -46.35 53.22 -24.11
N THR A 13 -45.10 53.22 -24.55
CA THR A 13 -44.63 54.00 -25.70
C THR A 13 -44.15 53.06 -26.79
N ASN A 14 -44.80 53.13 -27.95
CA ASN A 14 -44.46 52.33 -29.13
C ASN A 14 -44.00 53.24 -30.27
N SER A 15 -43.05 52.78 -31.09
CA SER A 15 -42.65 53.42 -32.35
C SER A 15 -42.18 54.87 -32.22
N PHE A 16 -41.19 55.12 -31.35
CA PHE A 16 -40.65 56.46 -31.07
C PHE A 16 -39.17 56.59 -31.45
N GLU A 17 -38.76 57.76 -31.96
CA GLU A 17 -37.32 58.04 -32.14
C GLU A 17 -36.65 58.34 -30.80
N VAL A 18 -37.21 59.27 -30.02
CA VAL A 18 -36.66 59.64 -28.70
C VAL A 18 -37.77 59.68 -27.66
N SER A 19 -37.54 59.02 -26.52
CA SER A 19 -38.42 59.07 -25.34
C SER A 19 -37.60 59.42 -24.11
N GLN A 20 -38.00 60.49 -23.41
CA GLN A 20 -37.34 60.94 -22.19
C GLN A 20 -38.33 60.98 -21.04
N ILE A 21 -38.05 60.22 -19.98
CA ILE A 21 -38.81 60.26 -18.74
C ILE A 21 -37.88 60.69 -17.61
N LYS A 22 -38.25 61.77 -16.93
CA LYS A 22 -37.43 62.38 -15.87
C LYS A 22 -38.28 62.64 -14.62
N ASN A 23 -37.65 62.53 -13.46
CA ASN A 23 -38.27 62.86 -12.16
C ASN A 23 -39.55 62.06 -11.89
N ILE A 24 -39.45 60.73 -11.95
CA ILE A 24 -40.53 59.82 -11.60
C ILE A 24 -40.42 59.46 -10.12
N ASN A 25 -41.53 59.47 -9.41
CA ASN A 25 -41.64 58.84 -8.10
C ASN A 25 -42.89 57.97 -8.10
N SER A 26 -42.69 56.66 -7.92
CA SER A 26 -43.74 55.66 -8.06
C SER A 26 -43.65 54.66 -6.91
N ASN A 27 -44.74 54.53 -6.17
CA ASN A 27 -44.85 53.67 -4.99
C ASN A 27 -46.05 52.73 -5.11
N ASN A 28 -45.98 51.57 -4.44
CA ASN A 28 -47.11 50.65 -4.29
C ASN A 28 -47.71 50.18 -5.63
N ASN A 29 -46.90 50.03 -6.68
CA ASN A 29 -47.39 49.54 -7.96
C ASN A 29 -47.72 48.05 -7.87
N GLN A 30 -48.78 47.67 -8.57
CA GLN A 30 -49.23 46.29 -8.69
C GLN A 30 -49.13 45.73 -10.12
N ILE A 31 -48.89 46.63 -11.08
CA ILE A 31 -48.83 46.35 -12.51
C ILE A 31 -47.56 46.96 -13.12
N GLN A 32 -47.22 46.54 -14.34
CA GLN A 32 -46.21 47.17 -15.18
C GLN A 32 -46.37 48.69 -15.23
N PHE A 33 -45.32 49.40 -14.84
CA PHE A 33 -45.29 50.85 -14.84
C PHE A 33 -44.83 51.41 -16.19
N LEU A 34 -43.76 50.85 -16.78
CA LEU A 34 -43.18 51.36 -18.01
C LEU A 34 -42.94 50.25 -19.04
N SER A 35 -43.35 50.49 -20.27
CA SER A 35 -43.03 49.66 -21.44
C SER A 35 -42.63 50.56 -22.59
N MET A 36 -41.37 50.45 -23.02
CA MET A 36 -40.84 51.11 -24.21
C MET A 36 -40.51 50.04 -25.25
N ASN A 37 -41.21 50.06 -26.38
CA ASN A 37 -41.05 49.10 -27.44
C ASN A 37 -40.84 49.81 -28.79
N GLN A 38 -39.86 49.37 -29.58
CA GLN A 38 -39.57 49.98 -30.88
C GLN A 38 -39.41 48.90 -31.95
N GLN A 39 -40.17 48.99 -33.03
CA GLN A 39 -40.10 48.00 -34.12
C GLN A 39 -39.08 48.37 -35.22
N ASN A 40 -38.66 49.65 -35.30
CA ASN A 40 -37.88 50.17 -36.43
C ASN A 40 -36.40 50.51 -36.11
N SER A 41 -35.77 49.87 -35.12
CA SER A 41 -34.31 49.92 -34.83
C SER A 41 -33.64 51.25 -34.42
N VAL A 42 -34.35 52.40 -34.34
CA VAL A 42 -33.75 53.73 -34.05
C VAL A 42 -34.17 54.32 -32.68
N GLY A 43 -34.85 53.57 -31.82
CA GLY A 43 -35.39 54.13 -30.57
C GLY A 43 -34.31 54.48 -29.54
N TYR A 44 -34.34 55.71 -29.02
CA TYR A 44 -33.51 56.22 -27.92
C TYR A 44 -34.37 56.45 -26.67
N ALA A 45 -34.05 55.78 -25.57
CA ALA A 45 -34.76 55.92 -24.31
C ALA A 45 -33.86 56.49 -23.21
N LEU A 46 -34.30 57.58 -22.56
CA LEU A 46 -33.65 58.12 -21.36
C LEU A 46 -34.64 58.07 -20.19
N ILE A 47 -34.28 57.33 -19.14
CA ILE A 47 -34.99 57.34 -17.86
C ILE A 47 -34.03 57.88 -16.82
N SER A 48 -34.35 59.04 -16.24
CA SER A 48 -33.45 59.68 -15.28
C SER A 48 -34.14 60.21 -14.04
N LYS A 49 -33.43 60.18 -12.89
CA LYS A 49 -33.94 60.63 -11.58
C LYS A 49 -35.29 59.97 -11.26
N ALA A 50 -35.35 58.64 -11.42
CA ALA A 50 -36.59 57.87 -11.26
C ALA A 50 -36.53 57.01 -9.99
N LYS A 51 -37.61 56.96 -9.22
CA LYS A 51 -37.74 56.15 -8.00
C LYS A 51 -38.94 55.23 -8.11
N PHE A 52 -38.72 53.94 -7.89
CA PHE A 52 -39.74 52.90 -7.86
C PHE A 52 -39.62 52.15 -6.54
N MET A 53 -40.61 52.25 -5.65
CA MET A 53 -40.50 51.67 -4.31
C MET A 53 -41.73 50.89 -3.87
N ASN A 54 -41.54 49.96 -2.92
CA ASN A 54 -42.60 49.25 -2.19
C ASN A 54 -43.68 48.65 -3.11
N SER A 55 -43.29 48.05 -4.23
CA SER A 55 -44.23 47.60 -5.27
C SER A 55 -44.28 46.07 -5.32
N SER A 56 -45.45 45.50 -5.57
CA SER A 56 -45.66 44.05 -5.70
C SER A 56 -46.32 43.76 -7.04
N ILE A 57 -45.54 43.36 -8.04
CA ILE A 57 -45.99 43.17 -9.42
C ILE A 57 -46.61 41.78 -9.57
N PHE A 58 -47.92 41.76 -9.83
CA PHE A 58 -48.71 40.52 -9.95
C PHE A 58 -48.96 40.12 -11.41
N ASN A 59 -48.80 41.00 -12.38
CA ASN A 59 -49.05 40.65 -13.77
C ASN A 59 -47.85 39.95 -14.40
N SER A 60 -48.05 39.31 -15.55
CA SER A 60 -46.97 38.64 -16.30
C SER A 60 -46.01 39.60 -17.00
N ASN A 61 -46.05 40.89 -16.65
CA ASN A 61 -45.24 41.95 -17.26
C ASN A 61 -44.26 42.51 -16.21
N PRO A 62 -43.07 42.94 -16.64
CA PRO A 62 -42.08 43.52 -15.72
C PRO A 62 -42.54 44.90 -15.24
N LEU A 63 -41.94 45.43 -14.17
CA LEU A 63 -42.14 46.82 -13.78
C LEU A 63 -41.71 47.77 -14.90
N ILE A 64 -40.56 47.46 -15.52
CA ILE A 64 -40.00 48.20 -16.65
C ILE A 64 -39.63 47.20 -17.76
N LEU A 65 -40.21 47.38 -18.95
CA LEU A 65 -39.85 46.67 -20.18
C LEU A 65 -39.17 47.64 -21.16
N LEU A 66 -38.01 47.25 -21.65
CA LEU A 66 -37.25 47.92 -22.71
C LEU A 66 -37.00 46.92 -23.82
N ASN A 67 -37.60 47.11 -24.99
CA ASN A 67 -37.53 46.15 -26.09
C ASN A 67 -37.15 46.80 -27.42
N GLN A 68 -36.18 46.19 -28.12
CA GLN A 68 -35.75 46.55 -29.48
C GLN A 68 -35.27 48.02 -29.62
N LEU A 69 -34.55 48.51 -28.61
CA LEU A 69 -34.03 49.88 -28.58
C LEU A 69 -32.58 49.96 -29.05
N SER A 70 -32.24 51.04 -29.76
CA SER A 70 -30.88 51.29 -30.23
C SER A 70 -29.97 51.73 -29.08
N ASN A 71 -30.47 52.61 -28.23
CA ASN A 71 -29.73 53.15 -27.09
C ASN A 71 -30.68 53.42 -25.92
N VAL A 72 -30.29 52.97 -24.74
CA VAL A 72 -31.00 53.17 -23.48
C VAL A 72 -30.05 53.76 -22.47
N GLU A 73 -30.47 54.84 -21.81
CA GLU A 73 -29.77 55.41 -20.66
C GLU A 73 -30.70 55.39 -19.43
N LEU A 74 -30.30 54.62 -18.41
CA LEU A 74 -30.87 54.63 -17.07
C LEU A 74 -29.91 55.38 -16.15
N LYS A 75 -30.26 56.61 -15.74
CA LYS A 75 -29.37 57.46 -14.94
C LYS A 75 -30.02 57.87 -13.63
N ASN A 76 -29.38 57.57 -12.50
CA ASN A 76 -29.93 57.89 -11.18
C ASN A 76 -31.34 57.29 -11.00
N VAL A 77 -31.43 55.98 -11.21
CA VAL A 77 -32.64 55.19 -11.00
C VAL A 77 -32.54 54.45 -9.67
N LEU A 78 -33.57 54.54 -8.84
CA LEU A 78 -33.71 53.79 -7.59
C LEU A 78 -34.87 52.80 -7.74
N ILE A 79 -34.59 51.50 -7.59
CA ILE A 79 -35.61 50.46 -7.45
C ILE A 79 -35.42 49.79 -6.09
N LYS A 80 -36.41 49.93 -5.20
CA LYS A 80 -36.28 49.50 -3.80
C LYS A 80 -37.52 48.77 -3.30
N TYR A 81 -37.38 47.62 -2.63
CA TYR A 81 -38.53 46.86 -2.09
C TYR A 81 -39.57 46.53 -3.16
N VAL A 82 -39.12 46.13 -4.36
CA VAL A 82 -39.99 45.66 -5.42
C VAL A 82 -39.99 44.14 -5.46
N VAL A 83 -41.17 43.53 -5.46
CA VAL A 83 -41.37 42.09 -5.55
C VAL A 83 -42.09 41.76 -6.85
N ASN A 84 -41.50 40.89 -7.68
CA ASN A 84 -42.16 40.31 -8.85
C ASN A 84 -42.58 38.87 -8.53
N ILE A 85 -43.85 38.52 -8.77
CA ILE A 85 -44.43 37.26 -8.26
C ILE A 85 -44.70 36.25 -9.38
N ASN A 86 -45.35 36.64 -10.48
CA ASN A 86 -46.12 35.68 -11.28
C ASN A 86 -45.44 35.07 -12.51
N SER A 87 -44.34 35.63 -13.03
CA SER A 87 -43.78 35.17 -14.31
C SER A 87 -42.41 34.51 -14.19
N GLN A 88 -42.25 33.40 -14.90
CA GLN A 88 -41.01 32.61 -14.99
C GLN A 88 -40.01 33.13 -16.03
N HIS A 89 -40.37 34.16 -16.81
CA HIS A 89 -39.56 34.59 -17.96
C HIS A 89 -39.21 36.08 -17.95
N ILE A 90 -39.44 36.78 -16.84
CA ILE A 90 -39.15 38.22 -16.71
C ILE A 90 -38.53 38.53 -15.36
N SER A 91 -37.90 39.69 -15.28
CA SER A 91 -37.48 40.31 -14.03
C SER A 91 -38.17 41.67 -13.83
N ILE A 92 -37.82 42.37 -12.76
CA ILE A 92 -38.38 43.69 -12.44
C ILE A 92 -38.06 44.70 -13.55
N LEU A 93 -36.81 44.71 -14.02
CA LEU A 93 -36.35 45.41 -15.21
C LEU A 93 -36.00 44.36 -16.27
N THR A 94 -36.71 44.38 -17.39
CA THR A 94 -36.45 43.47 -18.51
C THR A 94 -36.00 44.25 -19.74
N ILE A 95 -34.84 43.87 -20.27
CA ILE A 95 -34.16 44.48 -21.42
C ILE A 95 -34.04 43.40 -22.49
N GLN A 96 -34.60 43.66 -23.68
CA GLN A 96 -34.65 42.66 -24.75
C GLN A 96 -34.23 43.28 -26.07
N ASN A 97 -33.40 42.57 -26.83
CA ASN A 97 -33.02 42.95 -28.20
C ASN A 97 -32.48 44.38 -28.32
N CYS A 98 -31.80 44.88 -27.28
CA CYS A 98 -31.26 46.24 -27.28
C CYS A 98 -29.80 46.25 -27.75
N ASN A 99 -29.39 47.30 -28.46
CA ASN A 99 -28.01 47.40 -28.93
C ASN A 99 -27.07 47.93 -27.83
N LEU A 100 -27.31 49.14 -27.31
CA LEU A 100 -26.55 49.73 -26.21
C LEU A 100 -27.46 50.10 -25.04
N VAL A 101 -27.10 49.66 -23.84
CA VAL A 101 -27.79 50.05 -22.60
C VAL A 101 -26.77 50.51 -21.57
N THR A 102 -26.92 51.72 -21.08
CA THR A 102 -26.08 52.29 -20.03
C THR A 102 -26.89 52.51 -18.76
N ILE A 103 -26.47 51.89 -17.67
CA ILE A 103 -27.02 52.09 -16.33
C ILE A 103 -25.96 52.80 -15.49
N SER A 104 -26.27 54.01 -15.03
CA SER A 104 -25.33 54.85 -14.29
C SER A 104 -25.93 55.45 -13.03
N GLU A 105 -25.11 55.61 -11.99
CA GLU A 105 -25.50 56.30 -10.75
C GLU A 105 -26.76 55.70 -10.10
N SER A 106 -27.03 54.41 -10.29
CA SER A 106 -28.32 53.77 -9.97
C SER A 106 -28.23 52.80 -8.79
N HIS A 107 -29.34 52.62 -8.08
CA HIS A 107 -29.43 51.82 -6.86
C HIS A 107 -30.58 50.82 -6.95
N PHE A 108 -30.27 49.54 -6.79
CA PHE A 108 -31.22 48.45 -6.77
C PHE A 108 -31.10 47.73 -5.42
N THR A 109 -32.09 47.92 -4.55
CA THR A 109 -31.97 47.50 -3.15
C THR A 109 -33.17 46.70 -2.65
N ASN A 110 -32.91 45.54 -2.07
CA ASN A 110 -33.91 44.71 -1.39
C ASN A 110 -35.11 44.36 -2.30
N ASN A 111 -34.81 43.96 -3.52
CA ASN A 111 -35.81 43.54 -4.50
C ASN A 111 -35.85 42.01 -4.60
N THR A 112 -37.01 41.45 -4.94
CA THR A 112 -37.18 40.00 -5.04
C THR A 112 -37.90 39.62 -6.31
N ASN A 113 -37.31 38.72 -7.10
CA ASN A 113 -38.01 37.99 -8.15
C ASN A 113 -38.33 36.58 -7.66
N SER A 114 -39.62 36.25 -7.57
CA SER A 114 -40.06 35.00 -6.96
C SER A 114 -39.92 33.81 -7.92
N ASN A 115 -40.33 34.00 -9.18
CA ASN A 115 -40.45 32.88 -10.12
C ASN A 115 -39.55 33.01 -11.36
N GLY A 116 -39.14 34.23 -11.72
CA GLY A 116 -38.35 34.49 -12.92
C GLY A 116 -36.85 34.66 -12.67
N PRO A 117 -36.05 34.77 -13.74
CA PRO A 117 -34.60 34.93 -13.65
C PRO A 117 -34.23 36.36 -13.29
N GLY A 118 -33.05 36.56 -12.70
CA GLY A 118 -32.59 37.88 -12.29
C GLY A 118 -33.39 38.41 -11.11
N GLY A 119 -32.75 38.71 -9.97
CA GLY A 119 -33.46 39.33 -8.85
C GLY A 119 -33.98 40.74 -9.18
N VAL A 120 -33.36 41.41 -10.15
CA VAL A 120 -33.76 42.76 -10.60
C VAL A 120 -33.74 42.92 -12.10
N ILE A 121 -32.66 42.49 -12.76
CA ILE A 121 -32.42 42.74 -14.17
C ILE A 121 -32.41 41.41 -14.92
N TYR A 122 -33.25 41.33 -15.95
CA TYR A 122 -33.19 40.32 -16.99
C TYR A 122 -32.79 40.97 -18.31
N VAL A 123 -31.70 40.50 -18.92
CA VAL A 123 -31.26 40.89 -20.25
C VAL A 123 -31.34 39.69 -21.20
N PHE A 124 -31.98 39.89 -22.35
CA PHE A 124 -32.11 38.89 -23.40
C PHE A 124 -31.64 39.44 -24.75
N ASP A 125 -30.75 38.71 -25.42
CA ASP A 125 -30.27 38.99 -26.79
C ASP A 125 -29.90 40.47 -27.02
N SER A 126 -29.19 41.06 -26.06
CA SER A 126 -28.75 42.46 -26.12
C SER A 126 -27.23 42.55 -26.24
N MET A 127 -26.74 43.48 -27.06
CA MET A 127 -25.33 43.47 -27.47
C MET A 127 -24.40 44.02 -26.39
N TRP A 128 -24.61 45.25 -25.94
CA TRP A 128 -23.73 45.94 -24.99
C TRP A 128 -24.51 46.50 -23.81
N ILE A 129 -24.21 46.00 -22.61
CA ILE A 129 -24.75 46.49 -21.34
C ILE A 129 -23.60 47.07 -20.52
N ILE A 130 -23.68 48.36 -20.21
CA ILE A 130 -22.69 49.08 -19.40
C ILE A 130 -23.34 49.46 -18.08
N ILE A 131 -22.75 49.03 -16.97
CA ILE A 131 -23.16 49.38 -15.62
C ILE A 131 -22.01 50.11 -14.93
N GLN A 132 -22.25 51.34 -14.51
CA GLN A 132 -21.24 52.17 -13.89
C GLN A 132 -21.74 52.92 -12.66
N ASN A 133 -20.88 53.10 -11.66
CA ASN A 133 -21.18 53.90 -10.46
C ASN A 133 -22.51 53.52 -9.80
N SER A 134 -22.82 52.23 -9.73
CA SER A 134 -24.13 51.73 -9.30
C SER A 134 -24.02 50.74 -8.15
N ILE A 135 -25.14 50.46 -7.47
CA ILE A 135 -25.20 49.55 -6.33
C ILE A 135 -26.35 48.55 -6.49
N PHE A 136 -26.03 47.27 -6.36
CA PHE A 136 -26.97 46.15 -6.24
C PHE A 136 -26.80 45.54 -4.86
N TRP A 137 -27.78 45.75 -3.97
CA TRP A 137 -27.69 45.33 -2.58
C TRP A 137 -28.94 44.56 -2.14
N LEU A 138 -28.75 43.38 -1.52
CA LEU A 138 -29.83 42.56 -0.95
C LEU A 138 -30.89 42.14 -1.98
N ASN A 139 -30.53 41.97 -3.25
CA ASN A 139 -31.50 41.49 -4.25
C ASN A 139 -31.55 39.96 -4.28
N THR A 140 -32.75 39.41 -4.45
CA THR A 140 -32.97 37.96 -4.38
C THR A 140 -33.71 37.44 -5.61
N CYS A 141 -33.16 36.42 -6.25
CA CYS A 141 -33.89 35.52 -7.14
C CYS A 141 -34.18 34.22 -6.37
N LYS A 142 -35.45 33.85 -6.22
CA LYS A 142 -35.81 32.66 -5.44
C LYS A 142 -35.58 31.37 -6.22
N LEU A 143 -36.25 31.20 -7.36
CA LEU A 143 -36.31 29.89 -8.05
C LEU A 143 -35.31 29.72 -9.20
N GLN A 144 -34.76 30.81 -9.75
CA GLN A 144 -33.91 30.77 -10.95
C GLN A 144 -32.53 31.41 -10.71
N ASN A 145 -31.79 31.56 -11.79
CA ASN A 145 -30.42 32.05 -11.83
C ASN A 145 -30.32 33.58 -11.68
N GLY A 146 -29.17 34.06 -11.19
CA GLY A 146 -28.81 35.47 -11.14
C GLY A 146 -29.50 36.23 -10.01
N GLY A 147 -28.90 36.31 -8.82
CA GLY A 147 -29.54 36.97 -7.68
C GLY A 147 -29.79 38.47 -7.85
N ALA A 148 -29.08 39.15 -8.75
CA ALA A 148 -29.36 40.52 -9.17
C ALA A 148 -29.57 40.62 -10.69
N ILE A 149 -28.62 40.09 -11.47
CA ILE A 149 -28.56 40.23 -12.92
C ILE A 149 -28.54 38.84 -13.56
N TYR A 150 -29.40 38.64 -14.55
CA TYR A 150 -29.37 37.46 -15.42
C TYR A 150 -29.32 37.94 -16.87
N MET A 151 -28.27 37.55 -17.61
CA MET A 151 -28.07 37.96 -19.00
C MET A 151 -27.76 36.75 -19.89
N ILE A 152 -28.58 36.55 -20.92
CA ILE A 152 -28.42 35.45 -21.87
C ILE A 152 -28.52 35.96 -23.31
N ASN A 153 -27.64 35.44 -24.15
CA ASN A 153 -27.63 35.73 -25.57
C ASN A 153 -27.64 34.43 -26.38
N THR A 154 -28.64 34.25 -27.23
CA THR A 154 -28.81 33.07 -28.07
C THR A 154 -28.30 33.28 -29.50
N ILE A 155 -28.29 34.54 -29.99
CA ILE A 155 -27.95 34.85 -31.38
C ILE A 155 -26.49 35.25 -31.54
N LYS A 156 -26.05 36.28 -30.81
CA LYS A 156 -24.68 36.83 -30.86
C LYS A 156 -24.17 37.04 -29.45
N GLN A 157 -22.89 36.79 -29.24
CA GLN A 157 -22.24 37.05 -27.96
C GLN A 157 -22.47 38.51 -27.53
N GLY A 158 -23.02 38.68 -26.34
CA GLY A 158 -23.18 40.00 -25.71
C GLY A 158 -22.00 40.34 -24.81
N VAL A 159 -21.97 41.59 -24.35
CA VAL A 159 -20.94 42.13 -23.46
C VAL A 159 -21.60 42.82 -22.28
N LEU A 160 -21.23 42.38 -21.08
CA LEU A 160 -21.54 43.06 -19.82
C LEU A 160 -20.29 43.77 -19.30
N GLN A 161 -20.30 45.10 -19.31
CA GLN A 161 -19.23 45.91 -18.75
C GLN A 161 -19.65 46.47 -17.39
N ILE A 162 -18.88 46.17 -16.34
CA ILE A 162 -19.11 46.66 -14.97
C ILE A 162 -17.92 47.51 -14.51
N ASN A 163 -18.19 48.75 -14.11
CA ASN A 163 -17.17 49.67 -13.61
C ASN A 163 -17.64 50.37 -12.33
N GLN A 164 -16.77 50.49 -11.32
CA GLN A 164 -17.07 51.25 -10.09
C GLN A 164 -18.43 50.89 -9.47
N THR A 165 -18.78 49.59 -9.49
CA THR A 165 -20.11 49.12 -9.08
C THR A 165 -19.97 48.13 -7.92
N GLN A 166 -20.95 48.15 -7.01
CA GLN A 166 -21.00 47.25 -5.86
C GLN A 166 -22.16 46.28 -6.02
N LEU A 167 -21.87 44.98 -5.93
CA LEU A 167 -22.83 43.90 -5.92
C LEU A 167 -22.68 43.09 -4.64
N ILE A 168 -23.52 43.41 -3.65
CA ILE A 168 -23.35 42.97 -2.27
C ILE A 168 -24.60 42.25 -1.77
N GLU A 169 -24.42 41.12 -1.08
CA GLU A 169 -25.50 40.37 -0.42
C GLU A 169 -26.66 40.00 -1.37
N ASN A 170 -26.39 39.82 -2.66
CA ASN A 170 -27.38 39.31 -3.60
C ASN A 170 -27.44 37.79 -3.53
N LYS A 171 -28.61 37.21 -3.79
CA LYS A 171 -28.85 35.78 -3.61
C LYS A 171 -29.65 35.16 -4.74
N SER A 172 -29.11 34.08 -5.33
CA SER A 172 -29.90 33.08 -6.05
C SER A 172 -30.12 31.91 -5.10
N VAL A 173 -31.34 31.71 -4.60
CA VAL A 173 -31.58 30.78 -3.47
C VAL A 173 -31.35 29.33 -3.87
N TYR A 174 -31.87 28.92 -5.02
CA TYR A 174 -31.90 27.52 -5.45
C TYR A 174 -31.17 27.25 -6.78
N SER A 175 -30.41 28.23 -7.28
CA SER A 175 -29.80 28.15 -8.61
C SER A 175 -28.41 28.80 -8.64
N SER A 176 -27.92 29.16 -9.82
CA SER A 176 -26.54 29.62 -10.03
C SER A 176 -26.42 31.14 -10.16
N GLY A 177 -25.22 31.67 -9.87
CA GLY A 177 -24.87 33.07 -10.04
C GLY A 177 -25.48 33.95 -8.95
N GLY A 178 -24.84 33.97 -7.77
CA GLY A 178 -25.43 34.60 -6.57
C GLY A 178 -25.72 36.07 -6.75
N SER A 179 -24.92 36.77 -7.55
CA SER A 179 -25.27 38.10 -8.05
C SER A 179 -25.53 38.14 -9.54
N ILE A 180 -24.66 37.49 -10.34
CA ILE A 180 -24.70 37.60 -11.80
C ILE A 180 -24.70 36.19 -12.40
N TYR A 181 -25.58 35.98 -13.38
CA TYR A 181 -25.55 34.81 -14.25
C TYR A 181 -25.41 35.25 -15.71
N LEU A 182 -24.48 34.61 -16.43
CA LEU A 182 -24.17 34.89 -17.83
C LEU A 182 -24.21 33.61 -18.68
N GLN A 183 -24.86 33.67 -19.83
CA GLN A 183 -24.78 32.62 -20.85
C GLN A 183 -24.49 33.22 -22.22
N ASN A 184 -23.39 32.78 -22.85
CA ASN A 184 -22.88 33.31 -24.12
C ASN A 184 -22.57 34.82 -24.08
N ASN A 185 -22.08 35.31 -22.94
CA ASN A 185 -21.77 36.71 -22.74
C ASN A 185 -20.35 36.86 -22.22
N ASN A 186 -19.59 37.76 -22.82
CA ASN A 186 -18.34 38.22 -22.23
C ASN A 186 -18.65 39.20 -21.10
N MET A 187 -17.78 39.23 -20.08
CA MET A 187 -17.84 40.20 -19.00
C MET A 187 -16.49 40.89 -18.82
N ILE A 188 -16.54 42.21 -18.78
CA ILE A 188 -15.40 43.08 -18.52
C ILE A 188 -15.68 43.79 -17.21
N MET A 189 -14.77 43.69 -16.23
CA MET A 189 -14.98 44.27 -14.92
C MET A 189 -13.74 44.96 -14.36
N GLN A 190 -13.94 46.14 -13.79
CA GLN A 190 -12.88 46.91 -13.13
C GLN A 190 -13.42 47.76 -11.97
N ASN A 191 -12.55 48.04 -10.99
CA ASN A 191 -12.82 48.89 -9.82
C ASN A 191 -14.13 48.55 -9.09
N SER A 192 -14.55 47.28 -9.10
CA SER A 192 -15.88 46.86 -8.63
C SER A 192 -15.77 45.87 -7.46
N VAL A 193 -16.86 45.74 -6.70
CA VAL A 193 -16.92 44.87 -5.52
C VAL A 193 -18.03 43.85 -5.70
N ILE A 194 -17.70 42.57 -5.55
CA ILE A 194 -18.66 41.45 -5.48
C ILE A 194 -18.45 40.76 -4.13
N ALA A 195 -19.35 41.01 -3.19
CA ALA A 195 -19.17 40.52 -1.83
C ALA A 195 -20.42 39.94 -1.18
N SER A 196 -20.23 38.91 -0.35
CA SER A 196 -21.30 38.31 0.46
C SER A 196 -22.51 37.79 -0.34
N ASN A 197 -22.32 37.52 -1.63
CA ASN A 197 -23.37 36.97 -2.49
C ASN A 197 -23.51 35.44 -2.29
N GLN A 198 -24.68 34.89 -2.56
CA GLN A 198 -24.97 33.47 -2.30
C GLN A 198 -25.65 32.78 -3.48
N ALA A 199 -25.17 31.61 -3.87
CA ALA A 199 -25.79 30.72 -4.84
C ALA A 199 -25.47 29.24 -4.57
N GLN A 200 -26.12 28.34 -5.31
CA GLN A 200 -25.75 26.94 -5.33
C GLN A 200 -24.42 26.73 -6.05
N ILE A 201 -24.26 27.35 -7.22
CA ILE A 201 -23.02 27.35 -8.00
C ILE A 201 -22.67 28.79 -8.39
N GLY A 202 -21.40 29.19 -8.27
CA GLY A 202 -20.97 30.54 -8.60
C GLY A 202 -21.52 31.57 -7.62
N GLY A 203 -20.99 31.58 -6.39
CA GLY A 203 -21.49 32.37 -5.27
C GLY A 203 -21.58 33.87 -5.56
N GLY A 204 -20.66 34.40 -6.36
CA GLY A 204 -20.74 35.76 -6.92
C GLY A 204 -21.28 35.77 -8.35
N ILE A 205 -20.51 35.15 -9.26
CA ILE A 205 -20.78 35.13 -10.70
C ILE A 205 -20.84 33.68 -11.17
N TYR A 206 -21.81 33.38 -12.02
CA TYR A 206 -21.82 32.18 -12.85
C TYR A 206 -21.74 32.55 -14.32
N TYR A 207 -20.92 31.85 -15.10
CA TYR A 207 -20.80 32.06 -16.55
C TYR A 207 -20.76 30.72 -17.31
N ASP A 208 -21.41 30.73 -18.47
CA ASP A 208 -21.45 29.60 -19.40
C ASP A 208 -21.08 30.03 -20.83
N GLN A 209 -20.46 29.10 -21.55
CA GLN A 209 -19.96 29.19 -22.94
C GLN A 209 -18.79 30.15 -23.17
N VAL A 210 -18.82 31.36 -22.61
CA VAL A 210 -17.79 32.39 -22.78
C VAL A 210 -17.13 32.67 -21.43
N MET A 211 -15.81 32.51 -21.36
CA MET A 211 -15.04 32.86 -20.19
C MET A 211 -14.84 34.39 -20.13
N PRO A 212 -15.22 35.06 -19.02
CA PRO A 212 -15.00 36.49 -18.85
C PRO A 212 -13.54 36.92 -19.00
N ASP A 213 -13.29 37.98 -19.78
CA ASP A 213 -11.94 38.51 -20.00
C ASP A 213 -11.22 38.90 -18.71
N PHE A 214 -11.97 39.42 -17.73
CA PHE A 214 -11.37 39.82 -16.46
C PHE A 214 -10.80 38.62 -15.69
N LEU A 215 -11.30 37.39 -15.91
CA LEU A 215 -10.76 36.18 -15.29
C LEU A 215 -9.44 35.75 -15.93
N ILE A 216 -9.29 35.94 -17.23
CA ILE A 216 -8.04 35.69 -17.95
C ILE A 216 -6.94 36.64 -17.42
N VAL A 217 -7.29 37.92 -17.26
CA VAL A 217 -6.39 38.94 -16.69
C VAL A 217 -6.09 38.66 -15.21
N LEU A 218 -7.08 38.15 -14.46
CA LEU A 218 -6.92 37.74 -13.06
C LEU A 218 -5.91 36.58 -12.91
N GLN A 219 -5.95 35.60 -13.81
CA GLN A 219 -4.99 34.49 -13.83
C GLN A 219 -3.55 34.97 -14.10
N GLN A 220 -3.38 36.11 -14.77
CA GLN A 220 -2.08 36.77 -14.97
C GLN A 220 -1.65 37.64 -13.77
N GLY A 221 -2.42 37.67 -12.68
CA GLY A 221 -2.12 38.38 -11.44
C GLY A 221 -2.67 39.81 -11.37
N ASN A 222 -3.34 40.31 -12.41
CA ASN A 222 -3.94 41.64 -12.40
C ASN A 222 -5.44 41.57 -12.03
N LYS A 223 -5.81 42.16 -10.89
CA LYS A 223 -7.19 42.16 -10.39
C LYS A 223 -8.08 43.26 -10.98
N ASN A 224 -7.54 44.19 -11.78
CA ASN A 224 -8.22 45.41 -12.24
C ASN A 224 -8.92 46.18 -11.10
N ASN A 225 -8.29 46.20 -9.91
CA ASN A 225 -8.83 46.77 -8.66
C ASN A 225 -10.20 46.22 -8.23
N ASN A 226 -10.56 45.01 -8.69
CA ASN A 226 -11.78 44.36 -8.25
C ASN A 226 -11.58 43.66 -6.89
N THR A 227 -12.63 43.64 -6.09
CA THR A 227 -12.66 42.93 -4.80
C THR A 227 -13.73 41.84 -4.82
N PHE A 228 -13.31 40.61 -4.55
CA PHE A 228 -14.19 39.45 -4.37
C PHE A 228 -14.02 38.95 -2.94
N LYS A 229 -15.10 38.97 -2.14
CA LYS A 229 -14.97 38.68 -0.71
C LYS A 229 -16.23 38.03 -0.15
N ASP A 230 -16.07 37.00 0.67
CA ASP A 230 -17.15 36.40 1.46
C ASP A 230 -18.37 35.92 0.63
N ASN A 231 -18.24 35.77 -0.70
CA ASN A 231 -19.25 35.14 -1.54
C ASN A 231 -19.32 33.66 -1.18
N LEU A 232 -20.48 33.01 -1.31
CA LEU A 232 -20.71 31.63 -0.91
C LEU A 232 -21.38 30.83 -2.02
N ALA A 233 -20.74 29.73 -2.41
CA ALA A 233 -21.38 28.66 -3.17
C ALA A 233 -21.58 27.42 -2.30
N PHE A 234 -22.79 26.84 -2.35
CA PHE A 234 -23.10 25.62 -1.61
C PHE A 234 -22.51 24.36 -2.25
N ILE A 235 -22.33 24.36 -3.58
CA ILE A 235 -21.81 23.22 -4.35
C ILE A 235 -20.35 23.46 -4.76
N TYR A 236 -20.08 24.40 -5.67
CA TYR A 236 -18.74 24.81 -6.08
C TYR A 236 -18.75 26.23 -6.69
N GLY A 237 -17.58 26.84 -6.86
CA GLY A 237 -17.41 28.15 -7.46
C GLY A 237 -17.69 29.27 -6.47
N GLN A 238 -16.84 29.43 -5.45
CA GLN A 238 -17.07 30.32 -4.32
C GLN A 238 -17.32 31.77 -4.77
N ASN A 239 -16.46 32.33 -5.62
CA ASN A 239 -16.67 33.62 -6.27
C ASN A 239 -17.17 33.43 -7.71
N PHE A 240 -16.55 32.51 -8.45
CA PHE A 240 -16.81 32.27 -9.87
C PHE A 240 -17.19 30.81 -10.07
N GLY A 241 -18.27 30.55 -10.79
CA GLY A 241 -18.67 29.20 -11.16
C GLY A 241 -18.86 29.05 -12.67
N SER A 242 -18.34 27.96 -13.20
CA SER A 242 -18.60 27.50 -14.56
C SER A 242 -18.48 25.97 -14.61
N THR A 243 -17.55 25.43 -15.41
CA THR A 243 -17.23 23.99 -15.44
C THR A 243 -16.04 23.66 -14.54
N LEU A 244 -16.06 22.47 -13.93
CA LEU A 244 -14.97 21.93 -13.13
C LEU A 244 -13.68 21.79 -13.97
N ARG A 245 -12.50 21.88 -13.34
CA ARG A 245 -11.20 22.00 -14.02
C ARG A 245 -10.23 20.87 -13.78
N LYS A 246 -10.25 20.27 -12.59
CA LYS A 246 -9.21 19.34 -12.17
C LYS A 246 -9.76 18.20 -11.31
N VAL A 247 -9.28 16.98 -11.56
CA VAL A 247 -9.43 15.85 -10.64
C VAL A 247 -8.25 15.88 -9.68
N PHE A 248 -8.52 15.78 -8.38
CA PHE A 248 -7.53 15.81 -7.32
C PHE A 248 -7.79 14.70 -6.31
N ILE A 249 -6.71 14.09 -5.81
CA ILE A 249 -6.74 13.17 -4.68
C ILE A 249 -5.49 13.40 -3.85
N ASN A 250 -5.64 13.44 -2.53
CA ASN A 250 -4.49 13.45 -1.63
C ASN A 250 -3.85 12.05 -1.63
N LEU A 251 -2.52 12.00 -1.73
CA LEU A 251 -1.77 10.74 -1.66
C LEU A 251 -2.16 9.90 -0.43
N GLU A 252 -2.41 10.51 0.73
CA GLU A 252 -2.81 9.79 1.95
C GLU A 252 -4.10 8.97 1.77
N ASN A 253 -5.01 9.45 0.93
CA ASN A 253 -6.30 8.82 0.67
C ASN A 253 -6.23 7.70 -0.38
N ILE A 254 -5.05 7.43 -0.93
CA ILE A 254 -4.79 6.26 -1.78
C ILE A 254 -4.31 5.12 -0.87
N LYS A 255 -5.20 4.18 -0.56
CA LYS A 255 -4.86 3.00 0.24
C LYS A 255 -4.35 1.89 -0.68
N ILE A 256 -3.10 1.52 -0.44
CA ILE A 256 -2.36 0.48 -1.16
C ILE A 256 -1.89 -0.60 -0.17
N PRO A 257 -1.50 -1.79 -0.65
CA PRO A 257 -0.87 -2.81 0.18
C PRO A 257 0.35 -2.28 0.96
N LYS A 258 0.62 -2.87 2.13
CA LYS A 258 1.63 -2.36 3.09
C LYS A 258 3.05 -2.28 2.53
N ASP A 259 3.40 -3.16 1.60
CA ASP A 259 4.74 -3.25 1.01
C ASP A 259 4.89 -2.36 -0.24
N SER A 260 3.84 -1.61 -0.61
CA SER A 260 3.79 -0.79 -1.81
C SER A 260 4.15 0.68 -1.53
N LEU A 261 4.66 1.38 -2.55
CA LEU A 261 5.09 2.77 -2.46
C LEU A 261 4.24 3.69 -3.34
N LYS A 262 3.99 4.92 -2.88
CA LYS A 262 3.29 5.97 -3.64
C LYS A 262 4.06 7.28 -3.65
N LEU A 263 4.16 7.92 -4.81
CA LEU A 263 4.92 9.14 -5.05
C LEU A 263 4.10 10.09 -5.96
N TYR A 264 4.33 11.40 -5.85
CA TYR A 264 3.72 12.41 -6.72
C TYR A 264 4.81 13.26 -7.37
N GLU A 265 4.93 13.17 -8.69
CA GLU A 265 5.95 13.89 -9.46
C GLU A 265 5.35 14.37 -10.79
N ASN A 266 5.65 15.61 -11.19
CA ASN A 266 5.25 16.17 -12.50
C ASN A 266 3.74 16.01 -12.84
N ASN A 267 2.84 16.24 -11.87
CA ASN A 267 1.39 16.03 -11.98
C ASN A 267 0.93 14.58 -12.22
N VAL A 268 1.82 13.60 -12.06
CA VAL A 268 1.52 12.17 -12.17
C VAL A 268 1.71 11.50 -10.81
N ILE A 269 0.79 10.59 -10.47
CA ILE A 269 0.92 9.75 -9.29
C ILE A 269 1.60 8.44 -9.71
N PHE A 270 2.68 8.08 -9.05
CA PHE A 270 3.35 6.80 -9.25
C PHE A 270 3.01 5.86 -8.10
N ILE A 271 2.56 4.65 -8.41
CA ILE A 271 2.31 3.58 -7.44
C ILE A 271 3.21 2.42 -7.83
N LYS A 272 4.12 2.03 -6.93
CA LYS A 272 5.14 1.01 -7.17
C LYS A 272 4.98 -0.16 -6.22
N GLN A 273 5.58 -1.29 -6.60
CA GLN A 273 5.62 -2.50 -5.79
C GLN A 273 4.21 -3.05 -5.51
N ILE A 274 3.34 -2.96 -6.51
CA ILE A 274 2.01 -3.57 -6.50
C ILE A 274 2.12 -4.93 -7.17
N LYS A 275 1.44 -5.95 -6.66
CA LYS A 275 1.37 -7.26 -7.33
C LYS A 275 0.11 -7.36 -8.15
N SER A 276 0.15 -8.21 -9.17
CA SER A 276 -1.07 -8.48 -9.94
C SER A 276 -2.08 -9.23 -9.05
N GLY A 277 -3.31 -8.75 -9.00
CA GLY A 277 -4.37 -9.17 -8.10
C GLY A 277 -4.54 -8.27 -6.86
N ASP A 278 -3.63 -7.32 -6.62
CA ASP A 278 -3.76 -6.38 -5.50
C ASP A 278 -4.85 -5.34 -5.76
N GLN A 279 -5.38 -4.83 -4.66
CA GLN A 279 -6.45 -3.84 -4.62
C GLN A 279 -5.91 -2.46 -4.24
N ILE A 280 -6.36 -1.43 -4.96
CA ILE A 280 -6.08 -0.01 -4.69
C ILE A 280 -7.41 0.68 -4.42
N ASN A 281 -7.54 1.24 -3.22
CA ASN A 281 -8.71 2.03 -2.85
C ASN A 281 -8.37 3.52 -2.94
N PHE A 282 -9.12 4.24 -3.77
CA PHE A 282 -9.03 5.68 -3.92
C PHE A 282 -10.17 6.32 -3.13
N GLU A 283 -9.85 6.95 -2.01
CA GLU A 283 -10.83 7.61 -1.15
C GLU A 283 -10.80 9.12 -1.35
N GLN A 284 -11.95 9.76 -1.16
CA GLN A 284 -12.11 11.22 -1.20
C GLN A 284 -11.52 11.89 -2.46
N ILE A 285 -11.77 11.30 -3.64
CA ILE A 285 -11.43 11.95 -4.92
C ILE A 285 -12.27 13.22 -5.03
N GLN A 286 -11.63 14.33 -5.39
CA GLN A 286 -12.22 15.65 -5.48
C GLN A 286 -12.20 16.17 -6.91
N LEU A 287 -13.25 16.91 -7.27
CA LEU A 287 -13.26 17.73 -8.47
C LEU A 287 -13.12 19.18 -8.04
N LEU A 288 -12.17 19.89 -8.63
CA LEU A 288 -11.86 21.28 -8.31
C LEU A 288 -12.45 22.23 -9.35
N ASP A 289 -12.93 23.39 -8.90
CA ASP A 289 -13.43 24.48 -9.74
C ASP A 289 -12.30 25.35 -10.32
N GLU A 290 -12.65 26.42 -11.03
CA GLU A 290 -11.70 27.38 -11.59
C GLU A 290 -10.83 28.15 -10.58
N GLU A 291 -11.23 28.13 -9.32
CA GLU A 291 -10.51 28.75 -8.21
C GLU A 291 -9.65 27.71 -7.44
N ASN A 292 -9.55 26.47 -7.96
CA ASN A 292 -8.93 25.30 -7.31
C ASN A 292 -9.61 24.90 -5.98
N ASN A 293 -10.86 25.28 -5.75
CA ASN A 293 -11.60 24.85 -4.58
C ASN A 293 -12.30 23.50 -4.84
N PRO A 294 -12.33 22.61 -3.86
CA PRO A 294 -13.05 21.34 -3.98
C PRO A 294 -14.57 21.58 -3.98
N MET A 295 -15.27 20.76 -4.76
CA MET A 295 -16.72 20.65 -4.69
C MET A 295 -17.16 20.14 -3.31
N LYS A 296 -18.28 20.65 -2.82
CA LYS A 296 -18.89 20.26 -1.55
C LYS A 296 -19.94 19.17 -1.75
N SER A 297 -20.19 18.39 -0.70
CA SER A 297 -21.17 17.29 -0.72
C SER A 297 -22.59 17.80 -0.88
N ILE A 298 -23.36 17.08 -1.70
CA ILE A 298 -24.79 17.28 -1.87
C ILE A 298 -25.46 15.94 -1.61
N ASP A 299 -26.34 15.90 -0.61
CA ASP A 299 -27.20 14.75 -0.42
C ASP A 299 -28.36 14.81 -1.44
N VAL A 300 -28.24 14.01 -2.50
CA VAL A 300 -29.22 13.93 -3.60
C VAL A 300 -30.60 13.45 -3.09
N ASN A 301 -30.65 12.75 -1.96
CA ASN A 301 -31.90 12.26 -1.38
C ASN A 301 -32.52 13.25 -0.38
N SER A 302 -31.85 14.35 -0.08
CA SER A 302 -32.37 15.36 0.84
C SER A 302 -33.54 16.14 0.24
N THR A 303 -34.41 16.65 1.11
CA THR A 303 -35.47 17.61 0.72
C THR A 303 -34.89 18.88 0.13
N ASP A 304 -33.69 19.28 0.56
CA ASP A 304 -33.00 20.47 0.08
C ASP A 304 -32.58 20.32 -1.39
N PHE A 305 -32.19 19.12 -1.81
CA PHE A 305 -31.87 18.83 -3.21
C PHE A 305 -33.10 18.99 -4.13
N GLN A 306 -34.27 18.56 -3.66
CA GLN A 306 -35.52 18.67 -4.43
C GLN A 306 -35.96 20.13 -4.66
N LEU A 307 -35.51 21.06 -3.82
CA LEU A 307 -35.79 22.49 -3.96
C LEU A 307 -34.89 23.19 -4.99
N LEU A 308 -33.78 22.56 -5.40
CA LEU A 308 -32.86 23.13 -6.39
C LEU A 308 -33.52 23.30 -7.76
N SER A 309 -33.03 24.26 -8.55
CA SER A 309 -33.45 24.40 -9.96
C SER A 309 -33.11 23.15 -10.79
N SER A 310 -33.92 22.86 -11.82
CA SER A 310 -33.73 21.70 -12.71
C SER A 310 -32.32 21.60 -13.30
N ASP A 311 -31.75 22.75 -13.66
CA ASP A 311 -30.44 22.81 -14.31
C ASP A 311 -29.34 22.36 -13.34
N VAL A 312 -29.37 22.86 -12.10
CA VAL A 312 -28.43 22.47 -11.03
C VAL A 312 -28.60 20.99 -10.67
N GLN A 313 -29.83 20.50 -10.54
CA GLN A 313 -30.09 19.09 -10.25
C GLN A 313 -29.49 18.18 -11.35
N SER A 314 -29.74 18.54 -12.62
CA SER A 314 -29.26 17.77 -13.76
C SER A 314 -27.72 17.75 -13.84
N LEU A 315 -27.08 18.89 -13.58
CA LEU A 315 -25.63 19.01 -13.57
C LEU A 315 -25.03 18.12 -12.48
N VAL A 316 -25.52 18.22 -11.24
CA VAL A 316 -25.02 17.44 -10.10
C VAL A 316 -25.19 15.94 -10.31
N GLN A 317 -26.33 15.49 -10.84
CA GLN A 317 -26.60 14.06 -11.11
C GLN A 317 -25.75 13.47 -12.25
N GLN A 318 -25.22 14.32 -13.12
CA GLN A 318 -24.32 13.92 -14.20
C GLN A 318 -22.87 13.80 -13.74
N ILE A 319 -22.49 14.46 -12.64
CA ILE A 319 -21.12 14.38 -12.11
C ILE A 319 -20.81 12.95 -11.71
N SER A 320 -19.75 12.41 -12.28
CA SER A 320 -19.26 11.07 -11.98
C SER A 320 -17.75 11.00 -12.14
N VAL A 321 -17.14 10.08 -11.43
CA VAL A 321 -15.72 9.74 -11.61
C VAL A 321 -15.62 8.26 -11.95
N SER A 322 -14.73 7.91 -12.88
CA SER A 322 -14.43 6.53 -13.24
C SER A 322 -12.94 6.30 -13.44
N VAL A 323 -12.55 5.04 -13.45
CA VAL A 323 -11.20 4.59 -13.80
C VAL A 323 -11.20 4.09 -15.24
N GLN A 324 -10.25 4.58 -16.02
CA GLN A 324 -9.98 4.15 -17.39
C GLN A 324 -8.55 3.66 -17.52
N TRP A 325 -8.34 2.75 -18.46
CA TRP A 325 -7.05 2.17 -18.82
C TRP A 325 -7.04 1.84 -20.30
N ASN A 326 -5.89 1.39 -20.83
CA ASN A 326 -5.80 0.98 -22.23
C ASN A 326 -6.58 -0.33 -22.48
N GLN A 327 -7.78 -0.21 -23.03
CA GLN A 327 -8.66 -1.34 -23.34
C GLN A 327 -8.26 -2.11 -24.61
N GLU A 328 -7.36 -1.58 -25.44
CA GLU A 328 -6.84 -2.34 -26.60
C GLU A 328 -6.01 -3.54 -26.15
N ASN A 329 -5.33 -3.40 -25.00
CA ASN A 329 -4.60 -4.49 -24.39
C ASN A 329 -5.55 -5.41 -23.60
N LYS A 330 -5.98 -6.50 -24.24
CA LYS A 330 -6.86 -7.52 -23.65
C LYS A 330 -6.27 -8.26 -22.45
N GLU A 331 -4.99 -8.06 -22.13
CA GLU A 331 -4.33 -8.66 -20.98
C GLU A 331 -4.53 -7.84 -19.70
N ILE A 332 -4.94 -6.57 -19.81
CA ILE A 332 -5.22 -5.70 -18.65
C ILE A 332 -6.68 -5.82 -18.29
N GLN A 333 -6.96 -6.28 -17.08
CA GLN A 333 -8.30 -6.34 -16.52
C GLN A 333 -8.33 -5.64 -15.17
N CYS A 334 -9.25 -4.69 -15.01
CA CYS A 334 -9.53 -4.07 -13.71
C CYS A 334 -10.95 -4.45 -13.29
N ILE A 335 -11.15 -4.79 -12.01
CA ILE A 335 -12.48 -5.07 -11.42
C ILE A 335 -12.64 -4.29 -10.12
N GLY A 336 -13.87 -4.19 -9.62
CA GLY A 336 -14.22 -3.43 -8.41
C GLY A 336 -15.23 -2.32 -8.70
N GLN A 337 -15.26 -1.30 -7.84
CA GLN A 337 -16.07 -0.11 -8.05
C GLN A 337 -15.32 0.89 -8.95
N LEU A 338 -15.38 0.64 -10.26
CA LEU A 338 -14.64 1.41 -11.27
C LEU A 338 -15.31 2.72 -11.69
N GLN A 339 -16.57 2.93 -11.31
CA GLN A 339 -17.30 4.17 -11.54
C GLN A 339 -18.21 4.47 -10.37
N THR A 340 -18.33 5.75 -10.02
CA THR A 340 -19.28 6.21 -9.01
C THR A 340 -19.85 7.58 -9.34
N LYS A 341 -21.08 7.81 -8.89
CA LYS A 341 -21.74 9.12 -8.81
C LYS A 341 -21.97 9.56 -7.37
N GLN A 342 -21.72 8.68 -6.41
CA GLN A 342 -21.97 8.95 -5.00
C GLN A 342 -20.81 9.77 -4.43
N PHE A 343 -21.14 10.93 -3.87
CA PHE A 343 -20.21 11.81 -3.18
C PHE A 343 -20.44 11.70 -1.67
N THR A 344 -19.58 10.95 -0.98
CA THR A 344 -19.70 10.66 0.45
C THR A 344 -18.42 11.05 1.18
N ASN A 345 -18.53 11.43 2.46
CA ASN A 345 -17.37 11.78 3.31
C ASN A 345 -16.42 12.82 2.69
N GLY A 346 -16.94 13.75 1.89
CA GLY A 346 -16.12 14.76 1.23
C GLY A 346 -15.31 14.24 0.05
N GLY A 347 -15.85 13.34 -0.77
CA GLY A 347 -15.31 13.04 -2.11
C GLY A 347 -15.95 11.81 -2.76
N PHE A 348 -15.44 11.40 -3.92
CA PHE A 348 -15.80 10.16 -4.60
C PHE A 348 -14.86 9.02 -4.17
N ASN A 349 -15.39 7.82 -4.01
CA ASN A 349 -14.61 6.64 -3.66
C ASN A 349 -14.64 5.63 -4.82
N LEU A 350 -13.48 5.13 -5.19
CA LEU A 350 -13.29 4.09 -6.20
C LEU A 350 -12.44 2.97 -5.63
N ASP A 351 -12.73 1.75 -6.06
CA ASP A 351 -12.02 0.55 -5.67
C ASP A 351 -11.60 -0.20 -6.94
N VAL A 352 -10.30 -0.43 -7.09
CA VAL A 352 -9.72 -1.04 -8.29
C VAL A 352 -8.82 -2.19 -7.88
N GLN A 353 -9.19 -3.40 -8.29
CA GLN A 353 -8.33 -4.56 -8.27
C GLN A 353 -7.76 -4.81 -9.66
N ILE A 354 -6.43 -4.91 -9.77
CA ILE A 354 -5.70 -4.88 -11.04
C ILE A 354 -5.19 -6.26 -11.39
N PHE A 355 -5.49 -6.73 -12.60
CA PHE A 355 -5.03 -8.01 -13.15
C PHE A 355 -4.25 -7.75 -14.43
N TYR A 356 -2.93 -7.94 -14.40
CA TYR A 356 -2.05 -7.79 -15.56
C TYR A 356 -0.76 -8.63 -15.41
N LYS A 357 0.19 -8.47 -16.33
CA LYS A 357 1.46 -9.21 -16.31
C LYS A 357 2.35 -8.72 -15.15
N PRO A 358 3.01 -9.62 -14.42
CA PRO A 358 4.07 -9.24 -13.47
C PRO A 358 5.23 -8.53 -14.18
N ILE A 359 5.99 -7.70 -13.45
CA ILE A 359 7.15 -6.96 -13.98
C ILE A 359 6.75 -6.13 -15.21
N SER A 360 5.69 -5.34 -15.06
CA SER A 360 5.16 -4.50 -16.14
C SER A 360 4.67 -3.17 -15.62
N GLU A 361 4.55 -2.20 -16.53
CA GLU A 361 3.99 -0.89 -16.23
C GLU A 361 2.61 -0.76 -16.85
N LEU A 362 1.71 -0.10 -16.13
CA LEU A 362 0.36 0.18 -16.58
C LEU A 362 0.00 1.63 -16.25
N VAL A 363 -0.78 2.26 -17.14
CA VAL A 363 -1.29 3.61 -16.92
C VAL A 363 -2.78 3.53 -16.63
N LEU A 364 -3.17 3.91 -15.42
CA LEU A 364 -4.56 4.18 -15.06
C LEU A 364 -4.84 5.68 -15.14
N LYS A 365 -6.07 6.01 -15.48
CA LYS A 365 -6.58 7.38 -15.46
C LYS A 365 -7.82 7.43 -14.60
N ILE A 366 -7.85 8.30 -13.61
CA ILE A 366 -9.09 8.69 -12.95
C ILE A 366 -9.68 9.83 -13.76
N VAL A 367 -10.87 9.63 -14.30
CA VAL A 367 -11.51 10.56 -15.23
C VAL A 367 -12.87 11.00 -14.72
N SER A 368 -13.25 12.24 -15.02
CA SER A 368 -14.61 12.73 -14.78
C SER A 368 -15.57 12.35 -15.92
N ASN A 369 -16.85 12.70 -15.76
CA ASN A 369 -17.74 12.87 -16.91
C ASN A 369 -17.24 13.97 -17.85
N SER A 370 -17.76 14.00 -19.08
CA SER A 370 -17.41 15.04 -20.05
C SER A 370 -18.02 16.39 -19.65
N PHE A 371 -17.22 17.45 -19.71
CA PHE A 371 -17.65 18.84 -19.52
C PHE A 371 -17.58 19.62 -20.84
N PRO A 372 -18.46 20.63 -21.03
CA PRO A 372 -18.46 21.45 -22.23
C PRO A 372 -17.23 22.35 -22.32
N SER A 373 -16.87 22.74 -23.54
CA SER A 373 -15.79 23.69 -23.80
C SER A 373 -16.20 25.12 -23.46
N LEU A 374 -15.19 25.95 -23.17
CA LEU A 374 -15.35 27.39 -23.02
C LEU A 374 -14.46 28.12 -24.02
N LYS A 375 -15.01 29.19 -24.57
CA LYS A 375 -14.32 30.10 -25.49
C LYS A 375 -13.99 31.43 -24.80
N ASP A 376 -12.93 32.08 -25.28
CA ASP A 376 -12.67 33.49 -24.96
C ASP A 376 -13.62 34.43 -25.70
N SER A 377 -13.48 35.74 -25.49
CA SER A 377 -14.25 36.77 -26.18
C SER A 377 -14.09 36.78 -27.70
N ASN A 378 -12.99 36.21 -28.22
CA ASN A 378 -12.63 36.17 -29.64
C ASN A 378 -13.09 34.88 -30.32
N GLY A 379 -13.61 33.91 -29.55
CA GLY A 379 -14.08 32.61 -30.04
C GLY A 379 -13.02 31.50 -30.01
N ASN A 380 -11.83 31.73 -29.44
CA ASN A 380 -10.83 30.68 -29.26
C ASN A 380 -11.19 29.80 -28.06
N ILE A 381 -11.01 28.50 -28.19
CA ILE A 381 -11.25 27.56 -27.10
C ILE A 381 -10.16 27.73 -26.04
N VAL A 382 -10.56 28.14 -24.83
CA VAL A 382 -9.67 28.28 -23.66
C VAL A 382 -9.77 27.11 -22.71
N VAL A 383 -10.93 26.43 -22.70
CA VAL A 383 -11.12 25.17 -21.99
C VAL A 383 -11.67 24.17 -22.97
N ASN A 384 -10.93 23.08 -23.17
CA ASN A 384 -11.33 22.00 -24.07
C ASN A 384 -12.53 21.23 -23.50
N SER A 385 -13.42 20.82 -24.40
CA SER A 385 -14.48 19.87 -24.06
C SER A 385 -13.88 18.50 -23.83
N GLY A 386 -14.39 17.75 -22.86
CA GLY A 386 -13.97 16.38 -22.62
C GLY A 386 -13.92 16.02 -21.15
N GLN A 387 -13.30 14.89 -20.86
CA GLN A 387 -13.09 14.42 -19.50
C GLN A 387 -11.88 15.14 -18.89
N ILE A 388 -11.97 15.42 -17.60
CA ILE A 388 -10.83 15.86 -16.81
C ILE A 388 -10.13 14.60 -16.32
N GLU A 389 -8.82 14.52 -16.51
CA GLU A 389 -8.06 13.30 -16.24
C GLU A 389 -6.98 13.54 -15.18
N LEU A 390 -6.79 12.55 -14.31
CA LEU A 390 -5.64 12.41 -13.43
C LEU A 390 -4.93 11.11 -13.78
N ILE A 391 -3.65 11.21 -14.12
CA ILE A 391 -2.84 10.08 -14.60
C ILE A 391 -2.14 9.41 -13.41
N LEU A 392 -2.22 8.08 -13.37
CA LEU A 392 -1.53 7.22 -12.43
C LEU A 392 -0.69 6.19 -13.19
N ASN A 393 0.60 6.14 -12.88
CA ASN A 393 1.52 5.15 -13.41
C ASN A 393 1.73 4.07 -12.35
N ILE A 394 1.43 2.82 -12.69
CA ILE A 394 1.50 1.68 -11.78
C ILE A 394 2.58 0.73 -12.26
N GLU A 395 3.53 0.41 -11.37
CA GLU A 395 4.61 -0.53 -11.60
C GLU A 395 4.31 -1.83 -10.85
N LEU A 396 4.08 -2.90 -11.62
CA LEU A 396 3.75 -4.23 -11.12
C LEU A 396 5.02 -5.05 -10.86
N GLU A 397 5.13 -5.61 -9.65
CA GLU A 397 6.22 -6.49 -9.24
C GLU A 397 5.94 -7.97 -9.52
N GLN A 398 6.96 -8.82 -9.29
CA GLN A 398 6.84 -10.27 -9.33
C GLN A 398 6.07 -10.79 -8.11
N CYS A 399 5.38 -11.95 -8.26
CA CYS A 399 4.75 -12.63 -7.13
C CYS A 399 5.79 -13.04 -6.07
N SER A 400 5.38 -13.12 -4.81
CA SER A 400 6.26 -13.57 -3.72
C SER A 400 6.21 -15.09 -3.55
N ILE A 401 7.22 -15.64 -2.85
CA ILE A 401 7.23 -17.05 -2.44
C ILE A 401 5.96 -17.34 -1.62
N GLY A 402 5.30 -18.47 -1.91
CA GLY A 402 3.99 -18.81 -1.33
C GLY A 402 2.79 -18.35 -2.16
N GLN A 403 3.03 -17.68 -3.29
CA GLN A 403 2.03 -17.31 -4.28
C GLN A 403 2.33 -18.02 -5.60
N VAL A 404 1.29 -18.23 -6.42
CA VAL A 404 1.42 -18.85 -7.75
C VAL A 404 0.70 -18.01 -8.79
N PHE A 405 1.11 -18.16 -10.06
CA PHE A 405 0.46 -17.49 -11.18
C PHE A 405 -0.85 -18.18 -11.51
N LYS A 406 -1.96 -17.45 -11.41
CA LYS A 406 -3.26 -17.93 -11.87
C LYS A 406 -3.74 -17.11 -13.05
N GLN A 407 -4.16 -17.81 -14.09
CA GLN A 407 -4.67 -17.19 -15.30
C GLN A 407 -6.16 -16.85 -15.12
N TYR A 408 -6.49 -15.57 -15.30
CA TYR A 408 -7.85 -15.05 -15.33
C TYR A 408 -8.16 -14.56 -16.74
N GLY A 409 -8.72 -15.43 -17.58
CA GLY A 409 -8.90 -15.14 -19.00
C GLY A 409 -7.55 -14.95 -19.71
N ASN A 410 -7.24 -13.72 -20.12
CA ASN A 410 -5.96 -13.35 -20.72
C ASN A 410 -4.99 -12.66 -19.74
N SER A 411 -5.45 -12.38 -18.53
CA SER A 411 -4.66 -11.73 -17.47
C SER A 411 -4.05 -12.77 -16.52
N ILE A 412 -3.04 -12.36 -15.76
CA ILE A 412 -2.38 -13.19 -14.75
C ILE A 412 -2.55 -12.51 -13.40
N ALA A 413 -2.78 -13.26 -12.32
CA ALA A 413 -2.76 -12.74 -10.95
C ALA A 413 -1.83 -13.56 -10.06
N CYS A 414 -1.30 -12.94 -9.01
CA CYS A 414 -0.60 -13.59 -7.92
C CYS A 414 -1.63 -14.07 -6.89
N GLU A 415 -1.96 -15.36 -6.89
CA GLU A 415 -2.85 -15.94 -5.87
C GLU A 415 -2.01 -16.55 -4.75
N SER A 416 -2.31 -16.18 -3.50
CA SER A 416 -1.70 -16.82 -2.34
C SER A 416 -2.20 -18.25 -2.18
N CYS A 417 -1.30 -19.19 -1.88
CA CYS A 417 -1.70 -20.56 -1.62
C CYS A 417 -2.64 -20.62 -0.40
N PRO A 418 -3.86 -21.17 -0.55
CA PRO A 418 -4.86 -21.23 0.52
C PRO A 418 -4.46 -22.20 1.64
N ASP A 419 -5.22 -22.20 2.74
CA ASP A 419 -5.02 -23.15 3.84
C ASP A 419 -5.04 -24.60 3.33
N GLY A 420 -4.02 -25.36 3.69
CA GLY A 420 -3.80 -26.74 3.22
C GLY A 420 -2.94 -26.86 1.97
N LYS A 421 -2.46 -25.75 1.38
CA LYS A 421 -1.52 -25.76 0.26
C LYS A 421 -0.36 -24.79 0.46
N TYR A 422 0.75 -25.03 -0.24
CA TYR A 422 1.93 -24.17 -0.16
C TYR A 422 2.72 -24.07 -1.48
N SER A 423 3.60 -23.07 -1.57
CA SER A 423 4.57 -22.87 -2.66
C SER A 423 5.89 -22.34 -2.07
N LEU A 424 7.03 -22.92 -2.49
CA LEU A 424 8.36 -22.59 -1.96
C LEU A 424 9.28 -21.96 -3.03
N SER A 425 8.89 -22.02 -4.30
CA SER A 425 9.65 -21.46 -5.41
C SER A 425 8.82 -20.46 -6.21
N LEU A 426 9.49 -19.41 -6.72
CA LEU A 426 8.88 -18.44 -7.65
C LEU A 426 8.47 -19.06 -8.99
N ASN A 427 8.99 -20.24 -9.31
CA ASN A 427 8.67 -20.97 -10.55
C ASN A 427 7.55 -21.99 -10.37
N ASP A 428 7.03 -22.18 -9.15
CA ASP A 428 5.90 -23.09 -8.92
C ASP A 428 4.65 -22.54 -9.63
N GLN A 429 4.11 -23.29 -10.58
CA GLN A 429 2.90 -22.90 -11.34
C GLN A 429 1.61 -23.20 -10.57
N GLU A 430 1.64 -24.16 -9.66
CA GLU A 430 0.49 -24.58 -8.85
C GLU A 430 0.92 -24.82 -7.40
N CYS A 431 0.01 -24.55 -6.46
CA CYS A 431 0.26 -24.80 -5.04
C CYS A 431 0.23 -26.31 -4.75
N ARG A 432 1.24 -26.80 -4.04
CA ARG A 432 1.36 -28.20 -3.60
C ARG A 432 0.47 -28.46 -2.40
N GLU A 433 -0.04 -29.68 -2.26
CA GLU A 433 -0.82 -30.10 -1.10
C GLU A 433 0.06 -30.26 0.14
N CYS A 434 -0.49 -29.97 1.31
CA CYS A 434 0.22 -30.10 2.58
C CYS A 434 0.76 -31.53 2.77
N PRO A 435 2.05 -31.70 3.13
CA PRO A 435 2.58 -33.01 3.45
C PRO A 435 1.93 -33.54 4.75
N ASP A 436 1.76 -34.85 4.87
CA ASP A 436 1.16 -35.48 6.06
C ASP A 436 1.90 -35.17 7.37
N SER A 437 3.19 -34.84 7.27
CA SER A 437 4.06 -34.42 8.37
C SER A 437 3.82 -32.98 8.84
N ALA A 438 3.05 -32.18 8.11
CA ALA A 438 2.66 -30.83 8.50
C ALA A 438 1.33 -30.81 9.26
N ALA A 439 1.24 -29.97 10.28
CA ALA A 439 0.02 -29.67 11.01
C ALA A 439 -0.85 -28.66 10.25
N LYS A 440 -0.20 -27.67 9.62
CA LYS A 440 -0.84 -26.65 8.79
C LYS A 440 0.17 -26.08 7.80
N CYS A 441 -0.28 -25.75 6.59
CA CYS A 441 0.53 -24.99 5.65
C CYS A 441 -0.34 -23.95 4.94
N ILE A 442 0.24 -22.77 4.73
CA ILE A 442 -0.41 -21.63 4.09
C ILE A 442 0.66 -20.75 3.44
N GLY A 443 0.44 -20.35 2.17
CA GLY A 443 1.41 -19.56 1.43
C GLY A 443 2.75 -20.29 1.30
N SER A 444 3.80 -19.77 1.93
CA SER A 444 5.15 -20.37 1.99
C SER A 444 5.45 -21.05 3.33
N ASN A 445 4.58 -20.90 4.33
CA ASN A 445 4.83 -21.38 5.68
C ASN A 445 4.29 -22.81 5.86
N ILE A 446 5.14 -23.71 6.32
CA ILE A 446 4.80 -25.10 6.65
C ILE A 446 5.02 -25.31 8.14
N GLN A 447 3.93 -25.37 8.91
CA GLN A 447 3.95 -25.69 10.33
C GLN A 447 3.97 -27.20 10.50
N LEU A 448 5.07 -27.74 11.03
CA LEU A 448 5.27 -29.18 11.20
C LEU A 448 4.48 -29.75 12.39
N LYS A 449 4.16 -31.05 12.33
CA LYS A 449 3.72 -31.81 13.50
C LYS A 449 4.91 -32.12 14.42
N ASP A 450 4.63 -32.31 15.70
CA ASP A 450 5.64 -32.80 16.64
C ASP A 450 6.19 -34.17 16.21
N GLY A 451 7.50 -34.35 16.39
CA GLY A 451 8.26 -35.51 15.91
C GLY A 451 8.89 -35.38 14.52
N TYR A 452 8.70 -34.25 13.83
CA TYR A 452 9.27 -34.00 12.50
C TYR A 452 10.24 -32.81 12.51
N TRP A 453 11.25 -32.89 11.64
CA TRP A 453 12.26 -31.87 11.42
C TRP A 453 12.35 -31.52 9.93
N ARG A 454 12.63 -30.25 9.62
CA ARG A 454 12.74 -29.74 8.25
C ARG A 454 14.10 -29.09 8.06
N GLU A 455 14.69 -29.30 6.89
CA GLU A 455 16.03 -28.82 6.55
C GLU A 455 16.14 -27.30 6.58
N ASP A 456 15.25 -26.61 5.86
CA ASP A 456 15.14 -25.15 5.86
C ASP A 456 13.72 -24.69 5.47
N GLU A 457 13.48 -23.37 5.52
CA GLU A 457 12.18 -22.79 5.16
C GLU A 457 11.87 -22.82 3.65
N SER A 458 12.84 -23.14 2.79
CA SER A 458 12.73 -23.15 1.33
C SER A 458 12.51 -24.53 0.71
N THR A 459 12.65 -25.59 1.51
CA THR A 459 12.55 -26.99 1.07
C THR A 459 11.37 -27.70 1.72
N ASP A 460 10.73 -28.62 1.02
CA ASP A 460 9.69 -29.51 1.57
C ASP A 460 10.29 -30.83 2.09
N ASN A 461 11.61 -30.88 2.29
CA ASN A 461 12.33 -32.03 2.82
C ASN A 461 12.11 -32.17 4.34
N ILE A 462 11.07 -32.93 4.70
CA ILE A 462 10.65 -33.14 6.09
C ILE A 462 10.94 -34.58 6.49
N ILE A 463 11.73 -34.75 7.55
CA ILE A 463 12.21 -36.05 8.01
C ILE A 463 11.67 -36.31 9.43
N TYR A 464 11.20 -37.53 9.66
CA TYR A 464 10.80 -37.98 11.00
C TYR A 464 12.01 -38.19 11.91
N CYS A 465 11.94 -37.68 13.13
CA CYS A 465 13.01 -37.79 14.12
C CYS A 465 13.01 -39.18 14.76
N SER A 466 13.58 -40.15 14.04
CA SER A 466 13.56 -41.58 14.39
C SER A 466 14.28 -41.95 15.69
N PHE A 467 15.27 -41.16 16.09
CA PHE A 467 16.07 -41.43 17.28
C PHE A 467 15.37 -40.98 18.57
N ASN A 468 14.88 -39.74 18.61
CA ASN A 468 14.09 -39.20 19.71
C ASN A 468 13.03 -38.22 19.15
N PRO A 469 11.77 -38.67 18.96
CA PRO A 469 10.70 -37.80 18.46
C PRO A 469 10.40 -36.62 19.39
N LEU A 470 10.66 -36.77 20.70
CA LEU A 470 10.44 -35.69 21.67
C LEU A 470 11.45 -34.55 21.54
N SER A 471 12.57 -34.76 20.83
CA SER A 471 13.55 -33.70 20.58
C SER A 471 13.11 -32.71 19.50
N CYS A 472 12.24 -33.15 18.58
CA CYS A 472 11.71 -32.33 17.49
C CYS A 472 10.30 -31.88 17.85
N GLN A 473 10.17 -30.69 18.43
CA GLN A 473 8.88 -30.13 18.88
C GLN A 473 8.69 -28.75 18.25
N PRO A 474 8.40 -28.70 16.94
CA PRO A 474 8.16 -27.45 16.21
C PRO A 474 6.94 -26.67 16.71
N GLN A 475 5.97 -27.31 17.38
CA GLN A 475 4.76 -26.63 17.88
C GLN A 475 5.00 -25.84 19.17
N LEU A 476 6.13 -26.08 19.84
CA LEU A 476 6.48 -25.42 21.09
C LEU A 476 7.04 -24.02 20.83
N PHE A 477 6.50 -22.99 21.49
CA PHE A 477 6.95 -21.60 21.30
C PHE A 477 8.43 -21.37 21.63
N SER A 478 8.99 -22.13 22.57
CA SER A 478 10.42 -22.05 22.93
C SER A 478 11.34 -22.77 21.95
N SER A 479 10.80 -23.50 20.97
CA SER A 479 11.55 -24.27 19.99
C SER A 479 12.34 -23.35 19.04
N LYS A 480 13.59 -23.72 18.74
CA LYS A 480 14.44 -23.02 17.76
C LYS A 480 14.89 -24.02 16.71
N PHE A 481 14.74 -23.68 15.43
CA PHE A 481 15.04 -24.60 14.32
C PHE A 481 14.36 -25.97 14.48
N TYR A 482 13.13 -25.96 14.98
CA TYR A 482 12.30 -27.14 15.26
C TYR A 482 12.76 -28.03 16.44
N CYS A 483 13.85 -27.67 17.12
CA CYS A 483 14.41 -28.42 18.24
C CYS A 483 14.00 -27.87 19.61
N ILE A 484 13.81 -28.77 20.58
CA ILE A 484 13.65 -28.41 22.00
C ILE A 484 14.95 -27.83 22.58
N GLU A 485 14.83 -27.14 23.72
CA GLU A 485 15.95 -26.54 24.44
C GLU A 485 17.09 -27.55 24.66
N GLY A 486 18.30 -27.17 24.27
CA GLY A 486 19.52 -27.96 24.44
C GLY A 486 19.90 -28.86 23.26
N HIS A 487 18.99 -29.07 22.30
CA HIS A 487 19.25 -29.85 21.09
C HIS A 487 19.55 -28.95 19.88
N LYS A 488 20.35 -29.46 18.93
CA LYS A 488 20.71 -28.79 17.67
C LYS A 488 21.04 -29.76 16.53
N GLY A 489 21.15 -29.20 15.33
CA GLY A 489 21.54 -29.91 14.11
C GLY A 489 20.40 -30.71 13.48
N PRO A 490 20.68 -31.43 12.37
CA PRO A 490 19.70 -32.26 11.69
C PRO A 490 19.05 -33.27 12.64
N LEU A 491 17.72 -33.37 12.58
CA LEU A 491 16.91 -34.24 13.45
C LEU A 491 17.05 -33.95 14.95
N CYS A 492 17.59 -32.78 15.33
CA CYS A 492 17.84 -32.41 16.72
C CYS A 492 18.70 -33.44 17.47
N TYR A 493 19.58 -34.15 16.74
CA TYR A 493 20.32 -35.29 17.24
C TYR A 493 21.49 -34.90 18.16
N GLN A 494 22.02 -33.69 18.02
CA GLN A 494 23.20 -33.25 18.76
C GLN A 494 22.81 -32.35 19.93
N CYS A 495 23.53 -32.47 21.04
CA CYS A 495 23.41 -31.49 22.11
C CYS A 495 24.19 -30.21 21.78
N ASP A 496 23.67 -29.07 22.23
CA ASP A 496 24.36 -27.80 22.10
C ASP A 496 25.46 -27.65 23.17
N SER A 497 26.56 -28.40 22.99
CA SER A 497 27.64 -28.49 23.99
C SER A 497 28.41 -27.19 24.21
N TYR A 498 28.29 -26.24 23.29
CA TYR A 498 28.95 -24.93 23.35
C TYR A 498 27.99 -23.76 23.60
N GLY A 499 26.68 -23.99 23.56
CA GLY A 499 25.66 -22.96 23.78
C GLY A 499 25.49 -22.00 22.61
N ASP A 500 25.75 -22.44 21.37
CA ASP A 500 25.68 -21.60 20.17
C ASP A 500 24.24 -21.13 19.86
N ILE A 501 23.24 -21.96 20.16
CA ILE A 501 21.81 -21.71 19.85
C ILE A 501 21.04 -21.31 21.12
N TRP A 502 21.34 -21.98 22.23
CA TRP A 502 20.58 -21.88 23.48
C TRP A 502 21.26 -21.04 24.57
N GLY A 503 22.50 -20.58 24.36
CA GLY A 503 23.29 -19.80 25.32
C GLY A 503 23.87 -20.64 26.47
N ASN A 504 23.14 -21.66 26.94
CA ASN A 504 23.62 -22.63 27.93
C ASN A 504 24.27 -23.84 27.24
N ARG A 505 25.15 -24.56 27.96
CA ARG A 505 25.88 -25.72 27.44
C ARG A 505 25.18 -27.03 27.81
N TYR A 506 25.02 -27.94 26.86
CA TYR A 506 24.30 -29.21 27.04
C TYR A 506 25.10 -30.43 26.55
N SER A 507 24.97 -31.58 27.21
CA SER A 507 25.55 -32.85 26.75
C SER A 507 24.70 -34.05 27.11
N GLU A 508 24.92 -35.13 26.38
CA GLU A 508 24.49 -36.47 26.71
C GLU A 508 25.31 -36.99 27.90
N ILE A 509 24.65 -37.52 28.93
CA ILE A 509 25.27 -38.06 30.15
C ILE A 509 25.13 -39.58 30.22
N TYR A 510 24.00 -40.11 29.73
CA TYR A 510 23.66 -41.54 29.78
C TYR A 510 23.40 -42.06 28.36
N ASN A 511 23.76 -43.33 28.12
CA ASN A 511 23.69 -43.97 26.78
C ASN A 511 22.26 -44.38 26.35
N HIS A 512 21.24 -43.92 27.06
CA HIS A 512 19.85 -44.38 26.88
C HIS A 512 18.94 -43.18 26.65
N GLY A 513 18.70 -42.85 25.37
CA GLY A 513 17.58 -42.00 24.96
C GLY A 513 17.95 -40.66 24.31
N GLY A 514 19.22 -40.29 24.21
CA GLY A 514 19.62 -39.10 23.46
C GLY A 514 19.23 -37.77 24.11
N GLU A 515 18.92 -37.76 25.41
CA GLU A 515 18.53 -36.54 26.13
C GLU A 515 19.74 -35.64 26.41
N CYS A 516 19.55 -34.34 26.18
CA CYS A 516 20.56 -33.33 26.41
C CYS A 516 20.35 -32.63 27.77
N TYR A 517 21.30 -32.81 28.68
CA TYR A 517 21.25 -32.20 30.00
C TYR A 517 22.17 -30.98 30.09
N LYS A 518 21.76 -29.98 30.88
CA LYS A 518 22.61 -28.81 31.19
C LYS A 518 23.89 -29.25 31.88
N CYS A 519 25.02 -28.82 31.33
CA CYS A 519 26.36 -29.18 31.82
C CYS A 519 26.61 -28.67 33.25
N GLU A 520 26.10 -27.48 33.57
CA GLU A 520 26.42 -26.76 34.82
C GLU A 520 25.79 -27.43 36.04
N GLU A 521 24.62 -28.04 35.86
CA GLU A 521 23.89 -28.74 36.92
C GLU A 521 24.40 -30.16 37.18
N ASN A 522 25.11 -30.76 36.22
CA ASN A 522 25.46 -32.19 36.27
C ASN A 522 26.97 -32.46 36.25
N ILE A 523 27.80 -31.44 36.50
CA ILE A 523 29.27 -31.55 36.39
C ILE A 523 29.84 -32.64 37.31
N ASP A 524 29.32 -32.76 38.54
CA ASP A 524 29.79 -33.74 39.52
C ASP A 524 29.50 -35.17 39.09
N LYS A 525 28.33 -35.39 38.46
CA LYS A 525 27.93 -36.70 37.93
C LYS A 525 28.79 -37.10 36.73
N ILE A 526 29.07 -36.14 35.84
CA ILE A 526 29.92 -36.35 34.66
C ILE A 526 31.35 -36.70 35.09
N VAL A 527 31.91 -35.97 36.06
CA VAL A 527 33.27 -36.22 36.58
C VAL A 527 33.33 -37.57 37.29
N LEU A 528 32.35 -37.90 38.13
CA LEU A 528 32.30 -39.18 38.83
C LEU A 528 32.20 -40.37 37.87
N TYR A 529 31.35 -40.28 36.84
CA TYR A 529 31.20 -41.32 35.83
C TYR A 529 32.50 -41.56 35.07
N ASN A 530 33.14 -40.50 34.57
CA ASN A 530 34.41 -40.59 33.86
C ASN A 530 35.54 -41.13 34.74
N LEU A 531 35.57 -40.75 36.02
CA LEU A 531 36.54 -41.29 37.00
C LEU A 531 36.35 -42.79 37.22
N LEU A 532 35.11 -43.27 37.35
CA LEU A 532 34.80 -44.69 37.51
C LEU A 532 35.21 -45.49 36.27
N VAL A 533 34.93 -44.98 35.06
CA VAL A 533 35.36 -45.63 33.82
C VAL A 533 36.88 -45.72 33.73
N TYR A 534 37.60 -44.63 34.06
CA TYR A 534 39.07 -44.62 34.11
C TYR A 534 39.61 -45.66 35.11
N LEU A 535 39.04 -45.72 36.32
CA LEU A 535 39.43 -46.69 37.34
C LEU A 535 39.22 -48.13 36.85
N MET A 536 38.08 -48.43 36.23
CA MET A 536 37.79 -49.75 35.67
C MET A 536 38.78 -50.15 34.57
N ILE A 537 39.11 -49.23 33.66
CA ILE A 537 40.11 -49.46 32.59
C ILE A 537 41.50 -49.69 33.19
N SER A 538 41.91 -48.87 34.17
CA SER A 538 43.21 -49.00 34.84
C SER A 538 43.36 -50.35 35.57
N LEU A 539 42.30 -50.77 36.29
CA LEU A 539 42.27 -52.06 36.99
C LEU A 539 42.35 -53.22 36.01
N TYR A 540 41.63 -53.13 34.88
CA TYR A 540 41.67 -54.13 33.82
C TYR A 540 43.08 -54.29 33.22
N ILE A 541 43.77 -53.18 32.95
CA ILE A 541 45.15 -53.20 32.44
C ILE A 541 46.12 -53.83 33.47
N ILE A 542 45.99 -53.48 34.75
CA ILE A 542 46.82 -54.06 35.83
C ILE A 542 46.63 -55.58 35.91
N ILE A 543 45.39 -56.07 35.82
CA ILE A 543 45.08 -57.50 35.83
C ILE A 543 45.74 -58.21 34.64
N ILE A 544 45.68 -57.61 33.44
CA ILE A 544 46.32 -58.15 32.24
C ILE A 544 47.85 -58.22 32.42
N LEU A 545 48.47 -57.12 32.85
CA LEU A 545 49.93 -57.06 33.04
C LEU A 545 50.41 -58.09 34.05
N ARG A 546 49.73 -58.23 35.19
CA ARG A 546 50.07 -59.23 36.21
C ARG A 546 49.99 -60.65 35.67
N ARG A 547 48.98 -60.93 34.82
CA ARG A 547 48.80 -62.25 34.20
C ARG A 547 49.88 -62.54 33.16
N ILE A 548 50.28 -61.54 32.37
CA ILE A 548 51.40 -61.66 31.41
C ILE A 548 52.72 -61.93 32.14
N ILE A 549 53.00 -61.20 33.22
CA ILE A 549 54.22 -61.39 34.03
C ILE A 549 54.28 -62.80 34.62
N MET A 550 53.18 -63.31 35.20
CA MET A 550 53.14 -64.69 35.70
C MET A 550 53.39 -65.73 34.59
N GLN A 551 52.82 -65.52 33.40
CA GLN A 551 53.05 -66.43 32.27
C GLN A 551 54.52 -66.42 31.80
N LEU A 552 55.17 -65.26 31.82
CA LEU A 552 56.59 -65.13 31.50
C LEU A 552 57.47 -65.80 32.55
N GLU A 553 57.18 -65.63 33.84
CA GLU A 553 57.93 -66.31 34.91
C GLU A 553 57.86 -67.84 34.81
N VAL A 554 56.68 -68.39 34.53
CA VAL A 554 56.50 -69.85 34.37
C VAL A 554 57.29 -70.35 33.15
N LYS A 555 57.30 -69.60 32.05
CA LYS A 555 58.10 -69.94 30.86
C LYS A 555 59.61 -69.91 31.14
N VAL A 556 60.09 -68.90 31.89
CA VAL A 556 61.51 -68.79 32.26
C VAL A 556 61.91 -69.92 33.21
N LYS A 557 61.11 -70.20 34.25
CA LYS A 557 61.36 -71.33 35.16
C LYS A 557 61.37 -72.67 34.42
N GLY A 558 60.42 -72.89 33.51
CA GLY A 558 60.38 -74.07 32.65
C GLY A 558 61.60 -74.19 31.72
N TYR A 559 62.06 -73.08 31.14
CA TYR A 559 63.26 -73.04 30.29
C TYR A 559 64.53 -73.47 31.06
N TYR A 560 64.76 -72.92 32.25
CA TYR A 560 65.93 -73.29 33.06
C TYR A 560 65.85 -74.71 33.63
N LEU A 561 64.67 -75.19 34.01
CA LEU A 561 64.46 -76.59 34.44
C LEU A 561 64.76 -77.60 33.32
N ASN A 562 64.40 -77.27 32.07
CA ASN A 562 64.71 -78.10 30.90
C ASN A 562 66.22 -78.08 30.60
N LYS A 563 66.89 -76.93 30.79
CA LYS A 563 68.34 -76.78 30.58
C LYS A 563 69.20 -77.47 31.66
N LEU A 564 68.62 -77.69 32.85
CA LEU A 564 69.25 -78.44 33.95
C LEU A 564 69.05 -79.95 33.83
N GLU A 565 68.38 -80.44 32.79
CA GLU A 565 68.04 -81.86 32.55
C GLU A 565 67.22 -82.53 33.67
N ILE A 566 66.66 -81.75 34.61
CA ILE A 566 65.87 -82.26 35.73
C ILE A 566 64.49 -82.76 35.25
N ILE A 567 63.93 -82.14 34.21
CA ILE A 567 62.66 -82.52 33.58
C ILE A 567 62.77 -82.28 32.06
N TYR A 568 62.64 -83.33 31.25
CA TYR A 568 62.56 -83.22 29.78
C TYR A 568 61.11 -82.92 29.37
N LEU A 569 60.78 -81.65 29.17
CA LEU A 569 59.49 -81.24 28.62
C LEU A 569 59.55 -81.36 27.08
N GLY A 570 59.22 -82.56 26.58
CA GLY A 570 59.07 -82.84 25.15
C GLY A 570 58.03 -81.93 24.48
N SER A 571 58.15 -81.77 23.15
CA SER A 571 57.48 -80.80 22.29
C SER A 571 55.95 -80.99 22.11
N THR A 572 55.19 -81.04 23.21
CA THR A 572 53.71 -80.99 23.24
C THR A 572 53.19 -79.68 23.85
N LEU A 573 53.94 -78.59 23.68
CA LEU A 573 53.53 -77.21 24.06
C LEU A 573 53.28 -76.29 22.85
N CYS A 574 53.07 -76.85 21.64
CA CYS A 574 52.84 -76.05 20.42
C CYS A 574 51.37 -75.89 20.02
N SER A 575 50.39 -76.25 20.85
CA SER A 575 48.98 -75.92 20.58
C SER A 575 48.15 -75.68 21.83
N PHE A 576 48.62 -74.82 22.75
CA PHE A 576 47.70 -74.17 23.68
C PHE A 576 46.99 -73.02 22.95
N ALA A 577 45.95 -73.37 22.18
CA ALA A 577 45.01 -72.39 21.66
C ALA A 577 44.24 -71.80 22.86
N THR A 578 44.66 -70.63 23.34
CA THR A 578 43.88 -69.85 24.30
C THR A 578 42.61 -69.37 23.60
N LYS A 579 41.52 -70.15 23.69
CA LYS A 579 40.19 -69.54 23.59
C LYS A 579 40.09 -68.55 24.76
N LEU A 580 39.93 -67.26 24.46
CA LEU A 580 39.60 -66.28 25.48
C LEU A 580 38.35 -66.80 26.24
N PRO A 581 38.38 -66.90 27.58
CA PRO A 581 37.18 -67.23 28.32
C PRO A 581 36.10 -66.18 28.06
N VAL A 582 34.84 -66.62 28.02
CA VAL A 582 33.62 -65.82 27.73
C VAL A 582 33.57 -64.48 28.50
N PHE A 583 34.26 -64.38 29.64
CA PHE A 583 34.41 -63.16 30.42
C PHE A 583 35.00 -61.96 29.66
N PHE A 584 35.78 -62.17 28.59
CA PHE A 584 36.36 -61.07 27.81
C PHE A 584 35.37 -60.37 26.86
N THR A 585 34.24 -60.99 26.51
CA THR A 585 33.22 -60.39 25.63
C THR A 585 32.11 -59.67 26.40
N VAL A 586 31.98 -59.95 27.71
CA VAL A 586 30.88 -59.47 28.55
C VAL A 586 30.91 -57.94 28.82
N PRO A 587 32.06 -57.29 29.10
CA PRO A 587 32.09 -55.84 29.35
C PRO A 587 31.69 -55.00 28.12
N ILE A 588 32.00 -55.51 26.93
CA ILE A 588 31.74 -54.86 25.64
C ILE A 588 30.25 -54.92 25.27
N GLN A 589 29.54 -55.97 25.69
CA GLN A 589 28.10 -56.11 25.44
C GLN A 589 27.21 -55.36 26.46
N ILE A 590 27.69 -55.15 27.71
CA ILE A 590 26.87 -54.54 28.78
C ILE A 590 26.93 -52.99 28.75
N SER A 591 28.02 -52.38 28.26
CA SER A 591 28.22 -50.91 28.36
C SER A 591 27.85 -50.10 27.10
N GLY A 592 27.52 -50.76 25.99
CA GLY A 592 27.43 -50.08 24.69
C GLY A 592 28.77 -49.47 24.28
N ASN A 593 28.77 -48.48 23.38
CA ASN A 593 29.98 -47.75 23.00
C ASN A 593 30.36 -46.73 24.09
N SER A 594 30.95 -47.22 25.18
CA SER A 594 31.41 -46.40 26.32
C SER A 594 32.38 -45.29 25.91
N VAL A 595 33.16 -45.49 24.84
CA VAL A 595 34.07 -44.47 24.29
C VAL A 595 33.31 -43.26 23.75
N SER A 596 32.17 -43.49 23.07
CA SER A 596 31.31 -42.41 22.55
C SER A 596 30.71 -41.56 23.68
N VAL A 597 30.20 -42.21 24.74
CA VAL A 597 29.59 -41.50 25.87
C VAL A 597 30.62 -40.70 26.66
N VAL A 598 31.79 -41.29 26.89
CA VAL A 598 32.93 -40.61 27.53
C VAL A 598 33.35 -39.40 26.70
N SER A 599 33.53 -39.56 25.37
CA SER A 599 33.89 -38.48 24.47
C SER A 599 32.89 -37.31 24.51
N LYS A 600 31.59 -37.59 24.34
CA LYS A 600 30.54 -36.56 24.40
C LYS A 600 30.41 -35.90 25.78
N SER A 601 30.45 -36.68 26.86
CA SER A 601 30.33 -36.13 28.23
C SER A 601 31.52 -35.26 28.63
N ILE A 602 32.71 -35.54 28.09
CA ILE A 602 33.92 -34.74 28.26
C ILE A 602 33.78 -33.37 27.57
N ASP A 603 33.00 -33.26 26.49
CA ASP A 603 32.77 -31.98 25.81
C ASP A 603 32.16 -30.93 26.74
N CYS A 604 31.31 -31.30 27.71
CA CYS A 604 30.79 -30.36 28.73
C CYS A 604 31.89 -29.67 29.54
N VAL A 605 33.01 -30.37 29.80
CA VAL A 605 34.11 -29.87 30.63
C VAL A 605 35.01 -28.97 29.80
N PHE A 606 35.37 -29.41 28.60
CA PHE A 606 36.26 -28.65 27.71
C PHE A 606 35.55 -27.46 27.04
N SER A 607 34.25 -27.55 26.78
CA SER A 607 33.48 -26.45 26.18
C SER A 607 33.45 -25.18 27.03
N LYS A 608 33.75 -25.26 28.33
CA LYS A 608 33.93 -24.09 29.21
C LYS A 608 35.11 -23.22 28.80
N TYR A 609 36.11 -23.80 28.13
CA TYR A 609 37.36 -23.15 27.77
C TYR A 609 37.49 -23.11 26.25
N PRO A 610 36.92 -22.10 25.56
CA PRO A 610 36.91 -22.03 24.10
C PRO A 610 38.31 -22.02 23.46
N ASN A 611 39.34 -21.59 24.19
CA ASN A 611 40.74 -21.64 23.77
C ASN A 611 41.30 -23.08 23.63
N LEU A 612 40.60 -24.07 24.18
CA LEU A 612 40.96 -25.50 24.11
C LEU A 612 40.24 -26.23 22.96
N LYS A 613 39.45 -25.56 22.11
CA LYS A 613 38.80 -26.16 20.92
C LYS A 613 39.74 -27.02 20.04
N PRO A 614 41.03 -26.68 19.82
CA PRO A 614 41.94 -27.52 19.02
C PRO A 614 42.31 -28.86 19.66
N LEU A 615 42.07 -29.08 20.96
CA LEU A 615 42.36 -30.34 21.66
C LEU A 615 41.49 -31.53 21.20
N TRP A 616 40.51 -31.33 20.31
CA TRP A 616 39.80 -32.44 19.66
C TRP A 616 40.78 -33.42 18.96
N TYR A 617 41.92 -32.91 18.44
CA TYR A 617 42.96 -33.69 17.77
C TYR A 617 43.84 -34.41 18.80
N LEU A 618 43.81 -33.95 20.05
CA LEU A 618 44.52 -34.53 21.17
C LEU A 618 43.80 -35.73 21.79
N GLN A 619 42.51 -35.98 21.50
CA GLN A 619 41.88 -37.25 21.92
C GLN A 619 42.47 -38.45 21.14
N THR A 620 42.66 -38.31 19.83
CA THR A 620 43.41 -39.26 19.01
C THR A 620 44.90 -39.23 19.37
N ALA A 621 45.50 -38.06 19.61
CA ALA A 621 46.90 -37.98 20.02
C ALA A 621 47.16 -38.53 21.43
N ALA A 622 46.19 -38.54 22.35
CA ALA A 622 46.33 -39.10 23.70
C ALA A 622 46.51 -40.62 23.65
N ILE A 623 45.91 -41.30 22.68
CA ILE A 623 46.17 -42.71 22.38
C ILE A 623 47.62 -42.89 21.93
N PHE A 624 48.13 -42.01 21.07
CA PHE A 624 49.54 -42.04 20.64
C PHE A 624 50.54 -41.66 21.75
N ILE A 625 50.18 -40.72 22.63
CA ILE A 625 50.97 -40.34 23.81
C ILE A 625 50.96 -41.48 24.84
N TYR A 626 49.82 -42.17 25.01
CA TYR A 626 49.75 -43.38 25.82
C TYR A 626 50.68 -44.49 25.28
N PHE A 627 50.74 -44.68 23.96
CA PHE A 627 51.72 -45.56 23.32
C PHE A 627 53.16 -45.10 23.53
N TYR A 628 53.43 -43.80 23.51
CA TYR A 628 54.75 -43.21 23.76
C TYR A 628 55.28 -43.52 25.17
N PHE A 629 54.42 -43.64 26.19
CA PHE A 629 54.83 -43.97 27.56
C PHE A 629 55.06 -45.46 27.83
N TYR A 630 54.76 -46.37 26.88
CA TYR A 630 55.03 -47.80 27.00
C TYR A 630 55.92 -48.33 25.85
N PRO A 631 57.12 -47.77 25.65
CA PRO A 631 58.01 -48.14 24.54
C PRO A 631 58.41 -49.61 24.59
N MET A 632 58.46 -50.22 25.78
CA MET A 632 58.77 -51.64 25.94
C MET A 632 57.75 -52.57 25.26
N ILE A 633 56.46 -52.21 25.30
CA ILE A 633 55.38 -53.00 24.69
C ILE A 633 55.46 -52.90 23.17
N ILE A 634 55.69 -51.69 22.65
CA ILE A 634 55.83 -51.43 21.21
C ILE A 634 57.09 -52.11 20.68
N THR A 635 58.19 -52.02 21.42
CA THR A 635 59.46 -52.66 21.05
C THR A 635 59.30 -54.18 21.05
N LEU A 636 58.63 -54.78 22.06
CA LEU A 636 58.35 -56.21 22.05
C LEU A 636 57.44 -56.61 20.88
N ALA A 637 56.38 -55.84 20.61
CA ALA A 637 55.45 -56.10 19.52
C ALA A 637 56.15 -56.03 18.15
N ILE A 638 56.97 -55.00 17.91
CA ILE A 638 57.75 -54.86 16.68
C ILE A 638 58.74 -56.02 16.56
N ARG A 639 59.53 -56.32 17.60
CA ARG A 639 60.52 -57.41 17.56
C ARG A 639 59.85 -58.79 17.44
N SER A 640 58.62 -58.96 17.91
CA SER A 640 57.84 -60.21 17.73
C SER A 640 57.36 -60.49 16.31
N ILE A 641 57.44 -59.50 15.43
CA ILE A 641 57.00 -59.60 14.03
C ILE A 641 58.18 -59.32 13.08
N ASN A 642 59.26 -58.72 13.58
CA ASN A 642 60.44 -58.39 12.80
C ASN A 642 61.33 -59.62 12.57
N CYS A 643 61.96 -59.67 11.40
CA CYS A 643 62.87 -60.75 11.01
C CYS A 643 64.24 -60.18 10.65
N ILE A 644 65.29 -60.76 11.21
CA ILE A 644 66.68 -60.37 10.99
C ILE A 644 67.35 -61.40 10.08
N THR A 645 68.20 -60.92 9.16
CA THR A 645 68.92 -61.78 8.20
C THR A 645 70.27 -62.18 8.77
N ILE A 646 70.58 -63.47 8.81
CA ILE A 646 71.87 -64.01 9.28
C ILE A 646 72.32 -65.07 8.26
N GLY A 647 73.37 -64.76 7.50
CA GLY A 647 73.77 -65.57 6.33
C GLY A 647 72.69 -65.54 5.23
N ASP A 648 72.40 -66.70 4.63
CA ASP A 648 71.41 -66.83 3.55
C ASP A 648 69.96 -67.02 4.04
N LYS A 649 69.72 -66.91 5.36
CA LYS A 649 68.41 -67.17 5.97
C LYS A 649 67.95 -66.02 6.87
N LYS A 650 66.63 -65.84 6.97
CA LYS A 650 66.01 -64.86 7.88
C LYS A 650 65.45 -65.57 9.10
N TYR A 651 65.62 -65.00 10.29
CA TYR A 651 65.14 -65.51 11.56
C TYR A 651 64.28 -64.47 12.28
N LEU A 652 63.40 -64.89 13.18
CA LEU A 652 62.60 -63.96 13.99
C LEU A 652 63.50 -63.24 15.01
N ASP A 653 63.37 -61.92 15.14
CA ASP A 653 64.23 -61.08 15.99
C ASP A 653 64.18 -61.50 17.48
N LEU A 654 63.03 -61.99 17.96
CA LEU A 654 62.89 -62.49 19.34
C LEU A 654 63.37 -63.94 19.55
N ASP A 655 63.52 -64.76 18.50
CA ASP A 655 63.91 -66.16 18.61
C ASP A 655 64.62 -66.66 17.34
N PHE A 656 65.95 -66.79 17.43
CA PHE A 656 66.81 -67.26 16.34
C PHE A 656 66.64 -68.76 16.02
N GLY A 657 65.83 -69.51 16.76
CA GLY A 657 65.43 -70.88 16.43
C GLY A 657 64.33 -70.97 15.36
N ILE A 658 63.71 -69.84 14.98
CA ILE A 658 62.57 -69.80 14.06
C ILE A 658 62.96 -69.07 12.76
N GLU A 659 63.06 -69.81 11.65
CA GLU A 659 63.29 -69.22 10.32
C GLU A 659 62.04 -68.47 9.82
N CYS A 660 62.21 -67.20 9.50
CA CYS A 660 61.22 -66.37 8.84
C CYS A 660 61.24 -66.61 7.32
N TYR A 661 60.54 -67.63 6.81
CA TYR A 661 60.01 -67.57 5.43
C TYR A 661 58.97 -68.67 5.13
N ASP A 662 57.81 -68.25 4.62
CA ASP A 662 56.97 -69.00 3.68
C ASP A 662 57.07 -68.26 2.32
N LYS A 663 57.38 -69.00 1.25
CA LYS A 663 57.84 -68.47 -0.05
C LYS A 663 56.77 -67.72 -0.84
N HIS A 664 55.53 -67.61 -0.32
CA HIS A 664 54.42 -66.96 -1.01
C HIS A 664 53.72 -65.80 -0.27
N GLN A 665 54.00 -65.49 1.00
CA GLN A 665 53.18 -64.48 1.73
C GLN A 665 53.87 -63.50 2.69
N HIS A 666 55.21 -63.43 2.81
CA HIS A 666 55.89 -62.46 3.69
C HIS A 666 55.25 -62.35 5.11
N LYS A 667 54.99 -63.49 5.78
CA LYS A 667 54.42 -63.51 7.14
C LYS A 667 55.20 -64.45 8.07
N PRO A 668 55.47 -64.06 9.33
CA PRO A 668 55.97 -65.00 10.35
C PRO A 668 54.87 -66.01 10.74
N LYS A 669 55.27 -67.24 11.11
CA LYS A 669 54.37 -68.39 11.44
C LYS A 669 53.44 -68.16 12.64
N THR A 670 53.57 -67.04 13.33
CA THR A 670 52.83 -66.68 14.54
C THR A 670 52.37 -65.23 14.48
N THR A 671 51.37 -64.89 13.66
CA THR A 671 50.51 -63.72 13.95
C THR A 671 49.25 -63.71 13.10
N ASN A 672 48.11 -63.83 13.78
CA ASN A 672 46.79 -63.59 13.19
C ASN A 672 46.57 -62.07 13.16
N GLN A 673 46.84 -61.41 12.03
CA GLN A 673 46.73 -59.94 11.87
C GLN A 673 45.35 -59.36 12.23
N ARG A 674 44.29 -60.19 12.28
CA ARG A 674 42.95 -59.78 12.75
C ARG A 674 42.90 -59.41 14.24
N LEU A 675 43.88 -59.82 15.05
CA LEU A 675 43.87 -59.58 16.49
C LEU A 675 44.31 -58.16 16.86
N LEU A 676 45.28 -57.58 16.13
CA LEU A 676 45.72 -56.19 16.34
C LEU A 676 44.63 -55.21 15.91
N LEU A 677 44.00 -55.41 14.74
CA LEU A 677 42.91 -54.55 14.27
C LEU A 677 41.68 -54.50 15.20
N ARG A 678 41.47 -55.50 16.07
CA ARG A 678 40.40 -55.49 17.09
C ARG A 678 40.82 -54.89 18.45
N ILE A 679 42.10 -54.60 18.63
CA ILE A 679 42.59 -53.81 19.78
C ILE A 679 42.56 -52.32 19.45
N PHE A 680 42.55 -51.97 18.16
CA PHE A 680 42.62 -50.59 17.65
C PHE A 680 41.29 -50.03 17.09
N VAL A 681 40.22 -50.84 17.04
CA VAL A 681 38.84 -50.45 16.72
C VAL A 681 37.95 -50.94 17.84
#